data_AF-V6T7H2-F1
#
_entry.id   AF-V6T7H2-F1
#
_cell.length_a   1.000
_cell.length_b   1.000
_cell.length_c   1.000
_cell.angle_alpha   90.00
_cell.angle_beta   90.00
_cell.angle_gamma   90.00
#
_symmetry.space_group_name_H-M   'P 1'
#
loop_
_entity.id
_entity.type
_entity.pdbx_description
1 polymer ?
#
loop_
_entity_poly.entity_id
_entity_poly.type
_entity_poly.pdbx_seq_one_letter_code
_entity_poly.pdbx_strand_id
1 'polypeptide(L)'
;VHCLLGLGCTLCRAAGVALAVVSGPLMGPLKALDRYWAVLSQCTCGSFGSHWMVRRDCNGATRCTNMTYALRQSQFCSAQSTSFWPCAEIADCRVVFAIDPVSVDSISACGQRVSERSINCINRRGLTDVPRVCSYQSINRAMFGSFVLAGVLVQIALAEKVTERAAQCEDSANCAADACNVLIDGKLYCSKCKTELVGHAPVDGICKDVAADAAVCKTNADGKCTECGGESFMYKGGCYQTGQAPGNTICKTAADGKCTEAPESKAYFVPPEADKAHDSVVSCGDATGVTLTDKKTYKGVDGCTACEAPAQAEASGAKAATCTACQADKIVKTTTDSVTSCVTEKECTDAAGFFVDATGGKKCSKCAETCKTCETGAAKCTSCNENKPYLKKDGESTTGTCVDANGCPATHYVDEEAKKCNTCVSGGTVDCTTCEKGANGVVCKTCATGKKTKFGLGKKSCVENCPSNSNDKKTPGTCECVEGYVPEEAGTGCREESDPPAAQCNTPGCRTCGEPKTSKEVCTECEGTKALTPTGQCIDACGDLGGYYEGTNEGGKKACKKCEVENCLLCNPQGQCDTCKDGYYKSGAACVKCNTSCKTCANGNSNGCTSCEPKKALSYEGEGTGTCKPGCKPGANNCEKCELTVDGTAYCSKCKDAGQFPQNGVCSAAAGKAITCTTKGTGVCDKCTNGLLRMNGGCYETTKFPGKSVCKEVTQDGDTCQVEAPGYHLNNNDLVTCSAGCKTCTSNTVCTECMDGYVKTGNECTKCATGCATCTGSASNCDICSTGYYKYKNACVSCTANTADGTITGVANCANCAPPLNDKGSVLCYLVQSGENTNKSGLSAGAIAGISVAVIIVVGGLVGFLCWWFMCRGKA
;
A
#
# COMPACT_ATOMS: atom_id res chain seq x y z
N VAL A 1 39.63 -4.77 -47.18
CA VAL A 1 40.57 -5.34 -48.19
C VAL A 1 39.74 -6.20 -49.13
N HIS A 2 39.65 -5.81 -50.41
CA HIS A 2 38.85 -6.46 -51.48
C HIS A 2 37.32 -6.60 -51.23
N CYS A 3 36.47 -6.71 -52.26
CA CYS A 3 36.74 -6.67 -53.71
C CYS A 3 35.81 -5.71 -54.46
N LEU A 4 36.20 -5.33 -55.69
CA LEU A 4 35.50 -4.42 -56.61
C LEU A 4 35.07 -5.17 -57.88
N LEU A 5 34.09 -4.64 -58.60
CA LEU A 5 34.12 -4.51 -60.07
C LEU A 5 32.95 -3.63 -60.57
N GLY A 6 33.22 -2.72 -61.54
CA GLY A 6 32.21 -1.84 -62.15
C GLY A 6 32.69 -0.38 -62.34
N LEU A 7 33.28 -0.07 -63.50
CA LEU A 7 33.73 1.28 -63.87
C LEU A 7 32.66 2.03 -64.71
N GLY A 8 32.65 3.37 -64.86
CA GLY A 8 33.45 4.40 -64.19
C GLY A 8 34.02 5.48 -65.12
N CYS A 9 33.66 6.76 -64.90
CA CYS A 9 34.29 7.99 -65.45
C CYS A 9 33.84 9.21 -64.60
N THR A 10 34.69 9.81 -63.75
CA THR A 10 35.51 11.06 -63.94
C THR A 10 34.74 12.37 -63.61
N LEU A 11 35.32 13.44 -63.00
CA LEU A 11 36.73 13.89 -62.86
C LEU A 11 36.96 14.89 -61.67
N CYS A 12 38.20 15.00 -61.12
CA CYS A 12 38.78 16.05 -60.21
C CYS A 12 38.19 16.25 -58.77
N ARG A 13 38.93 16.37 -57.64
CA ARG A 13 40.14 17.15 -57.15
C ARG A 13 39.77 18.50 -56.45
N ALA A 14 40.37 18.98 -55.34
CA ALA A 14 41.55 18.55 -54.54
C ALA A 14 41.50 18.99 -53.02
N ALA A 15 42.65 18.87 -52.30
CA ALA A 15 43.00 19.08 -50.87
C ALA A 15 42.65 20.44 -50.19
N GLY A 16 42.81 20.68 -48.87
CA GLY A 16 43.22 19.83 -47.70
C GLY A 16 43.82 20.64 -46.50
N VAL A 17 44.42 19.94 -45.50
CA VAL A 17 45.36 20.43 -44.42
C VAL A 17 44.81 21.07 -43.10
N ALA A 18 44.64 20.21 -42.07
CA ALA A 18 45.26 20.18 -40.71
C ALA A 18 45.31 21.35 -39.66
N LEU A 19 45.45 20.92 -38.37
CA LEU A 19 45.81 21.63 -37.10
C LEU A 19 44.77 22.59 -36.47
N ALA A 20 44.80 22.93 -35.16
CA ALA A 20 45.13 22.20 -33.91
C ALA A 20 44.75 23.02 -32.63
N VAL A 21 44.36 22.32 -31.55
CA VAL A 21 44.46 22.60 -30.07
C VAL A 21 44.64 24.05 -29.54
N VAL A 22 43.88 24.46 -28.49
CA VAL A 22 44.33 25.14 -27.22
C VAL A 22 43.15 25.62 -26.32
N SER A 23 43.41 25.72 -25.01
CA SER A 23 42.62 25.99 -23.78
C SER A 23 41.46 27.04 -23.72
N GLY A 24 40.62 26.94 -22.67
CA GLY A 24 39.79 28.03 -22.09
C GLY A 24 40.60 28.95 -21.13
N PRO A 25 40.07 29.53 -20.02
CA PRO A 25 38.74 29.39 -19.37
C PRO A 25 38.12 30.75 -18.87
N LEU A 26 37.26 30.71 -17.82
CA LEU A 26 36.85 31.79 -16.85
C LEU A 26 35.52 32.59 -17.01
N MET A 27 34.67 32.45 -15.98
CA MET A 27 33.82 33.45 -15.25
C MET A 27 32.69 34.26 -15.96
N GLY A 28 31.59 34.52 -15.24
CA GLY A 28 30.42 35.34 -15.64
C GLY A 28 30.46 36.80 -15.11
N PRO A 29 29.33 37.52 -14.86
CA PRO A 29 27.92 37.09 -14.72
C PRO A 29 26.85 38.04 -15.37
N LEU A 30 25.59 38.00 -14.86
CA LEU A 30 24.49 39.01 -14.92
C LEU A 30 23.49 39.10 -16.13
N LYS A 31 22.27 38.61 -15.84
CA LYS A 31 20.93 39.23 -16.01
C LYS A 31 20.52 40.04 -17.28
N ALA A 32 19.56 39.42 -18.01
CA ALA A 32 18.19 39.91 -18.31
C ALA A 32 17.86 40.76 -19.58
N LEU A 33 16.58 40.62 -19.99
CA LEU A 33 15.74 41.43 -20.90
C LEU A 33 15.88 41.32 -22.45
N ASP A 34 15.12 40.36 -22.99
CA ASP A 34 13.99 40.54 -23.95
C ASP A 34 14.20 41.11 -25.40
N ARG A 35 13.57 40.42 -26.38
CA ARG A 35 13.31 40.77 -27.81
C ARG A 35 14.54 40.84 -28.75
N TYR A 36 14.61 40.08 -29.85
CA TYR A 36 13.70 40.18 -31.00
C TYR A 36 13.63 38.91 -31.87
N TRP A 37 12.64 38.95 -32.80
CA TRP A 37 12.29 38.12 -33.96
C TRP A 37 13.38 37.39 -34.79
N ALA A 38 13.07 36.50 -35.76
CA ALA A 38 11.91 35.62 -36.09
C ALA A 38 12.17 34.94 -37.48
N VAL A 39 11.14 34.28 -38.06
CA VAL A 39 10.98 33.87 -39.49
C VAL A 39 11.70 32.56 -39.89
N LEU A 40 11.12 31.51 -40.51
CA LEU A 40 9.76 31.19 -41.04
C LEU A 40 9.18 29.95 -40.27
N SER A 41 7.93 29.96 -39.75
CA SER A 41 6.64 29.59 -40.40
C SER A 41 6.45 28.06 -40.64
N GLN A 42 5.30 27.39 -40.45
CA GLN A 42 3.93 27.71 -39.98
C GLN A 42 3.18 26.34 -39.83
N CYS A 43 2.02 26.13 -39.19
CA CYS A 43 1.08 27.04 -38.50
C CYS A 43 0.28 26.36 -37.35
N THR A 44 -0.47 27.22 -36.66
CA THR A 44 -1.65 27.09 -35.76
C THR A 44 -2.77 26.11 -36.16
N CYS A 45 -3.76 25.74 -35.34
CA CYS A 45 -4.26 26.31 -34.06
C CYS A 45 -4.99 25.26 -33.17
N GLY A 46 -5.61 25.67 -32.05
CA GLY A 46 -6.45 24.81 -31.19
C GLY A 46 -7.55 25.55 -30.42
N SER A 47 -8.12 24.86 -29.41
CA SER A 47 -9.15 25.28 -28.43
C SER A 47 -10.66 25.22 -28.80
N PHE A 48 -11.43 24.68 -27.83
CA PHE A 48 -12.84 24.87 -27.44
C PHE A 48 -13.94 25.24 -28.47
N GLY A 49 -15.09 24.55 -28.40
CA GLY A 49 -16.35 25.09 -28.94
C GLY A 49 -17.52 24.11 -29.13
N SER A 50 -18.46 24.11 -28.19
CA SER A 50 -19.83 23.57 -28.17
C SER A 50 -20.58 23.25 -29.48
N HIS A 51 -21.39 22.18 -29.42
CA HIS A 51 -22.67 21.91 -30.13
C HIS A 51 -23.09 22.79 -31.33
N TRP A 52 -23.44 22.15 -32.45
CA TRP A 52 -24.83 22.08 -32.98
C TRP A 52 -24.97 20.88 -33.93
N MET A 53 -26.14 20.23 -33.96
CA MET A 53 -26.53 19.30 -35.04
C MET A 53 -27.59 19.99 -35.93
N VAL A 54 -27.64 19.65 -37.23
CA VAL A 54 -28.85 19.29 -38.01
C VAL A 54 -28.52 19.11 -39.51
N ARG A 55 -28.81 17.91 -40.08
CA ARG A 55 -29.27 17.57 -41.47
C ARG A 55 -28.61 18.27 -42.70
N ARG A 56 -28.24 17.63 -43.84
CA ARG A 56 -28.92 16.57 -44.62
C ARG A 56 -28.19 16.27 -45.97
N ASP A 57 -28.48 15.08 -46.54
CA ASP A 57 -28.63 14.71 -47.98
C ASP A 57 -27.53 14.87 -49.07
N CYS A 58 -26.85 13.73 -49.35
CA CYS A 58 -26.89 12.94 -50.62
C CYS A 58 -26.16 13.32 -51.95
N ASN A 59 -25.89 12.23 -52.71
CA ASN A 59 -25.44 12.09 -54.12
C ASN A 59 -23.94 12.38 -54.40
N GLY A 60 -23.20 11.65 -55.25
CA GLY A 60 -23.43 10.43 -56.07
C GLY A 60 -22.42 10.36 -57.24
N ALA A 61 -22.33 9.37 -58.14
CA ALA A 61 -22.63 7.92 -58.11
C ALA A 61 -22.27 7.29 -59.49
N THR A 62 -21.48 6.19 -59.54
CA THR A 62 -21.25 5.34 -60.75
C THR A 62 -20.91 3.92 -60.29
N ARG A 63 -21.80 2.92 -60.34
CA ARG A 63 -22.28 2.11 -61.50
C ARG A 63 -21.22 1.13 -62.05
N CYS A 64 -21.52 -0.12 -62.41
CA CYS A 64 -22.66 -1.04 -62.20
C CYS A 64 -22.13 -2.47 -62.54
N THR A 65 -22.66 -3.58 -62.02
CA THR A 65 -23.88 -4.34 -62.38
C THR A 65 -23.94 -5.60 -61.47
N ASN A 66 -24.94 -6.48 -61.32
CA ASN A 66 -26.40 -6.68 -61.56
C ASN A 66 -26.71 -8.07 -60.91
N MET A 67 -27.90 -8.63 -60.63
CA MET A 67 -29.36 -8.34 -60.56
C MET A 67 -29.97 -9.55 -59.76
N THR A 68 -31.23 -9.72 -59.34
CA THR A 68 -32.55 -9.07 -59.57
C THR A 68 -33.53 -9.53 -58.47
N TYR A 69 -34.30 -8.61 -57.86
CA TYR A 69 -35.68 -8.82 -57.33
C TYR A 69 -35.90 -9.76 -56.11
N ALA A 70 -36.91 -9.60 -55.23
CA ALA A 70 -38.01 -8.61 -55.17
C ALA A 70 -38.56 -8.37 -53.72
N LEU A 71 -39.02 -7.13 -53.42
CA LEU A 71 -40.16 -6.77 -52.53
C LEU A 71 -40.09 -7.17 -51.02
N ARG A 72 -40.80 -6.55 -50.05
CA ARG A 72 -41.72 -5.38 -50.00
C ARG A 72 -41.61 -4.66 -48.64
N GLN A 73 -42.23 -3.47 -48.52
CA GLN A 73 -42.39 -2.72 -47.25
C GLN A 73 -43.62 -3.16 -46.45
N SER A 74 -43.63 -2.90 -45.12
CA SER A 74 -44.80 -2.35 -44.42
C SER A 74 -44.45 -1.82 -43.01
N GLN A 75 -44.91 -0.60 -42.69
CA GLN A 75 -45.13 -0.14 -41.30
C GLN A 75 -46.60 -0.46 -40.92
N PHE A 76 -46.92 -0.58 -39.62
CA PHE A 76 -47.91 0.23 -38.87
C PHE A 76 -48.43 -0.47 -37.60
N CYS A 77 -48.71 0.34 -36.57
CA CYS A 77 -49.67 0.11 -35.47
C CYS A 77 -49.50 -1.12 -34.54
N SER A 78 -50.18 -1.21 -33.40
CA SER A 78 -50.51 -0.20 -32.37
C SER A 78 -51.24 -0.87 -31.19
N ALA A 79 -50.96 -0.46 -29.95
CA ALA A 79 -51.85 -0.66 -28.79
C ALA A 79 -52.11 -2.18 -28.44
N GLN A 80 -52.84 -2.56 -27.39
CA GLN A 80 -53.02 -1.91 -26.08
C GLN A 80 -53.16 -2.99 -24.98
N SER A 81 -53.27 -2.53 -23.74
CA SER A 81 -53.30 -3.29 -22.50
C SER A 81 -54.60 -4.09 -22.22
N THR A 82 -54.41 -5.23 -21.52
CA THR A 82 -55.19 -5.78 -20.38
C THR A 82 -56.56 -6.48 -20.53
N SER A 83 -56.77 -7.45 -19.61
CA SER A 83 -58.02 -8.13 -19.17
C SER A 83 -58.62 -9.16 -20.16
N PHE A 84 -59.19 -10.31 -19.75
CA PHE A 84 -60.03 -10.61 -18.56
C PHE A 84 -59.83 -12.02 -17.93
N TRP A 85 -60.46 -12.24 -16.77
CA TRP A 85 -60.75 -13.54 -16.07
C TRP A 85 -62.19 -14.02 -16.45
N PRO A 86 -62.82 -15.11 -15.91
CA PRO A 86 -62.43 -16.10 -14.86
C PRO A 86 -62.75 -17.60 -15.18
N CYS A 87 -62.54 -18.50 -14.19
CA CYS A 87 -63.31 -19.72 -13.75
C CYS A 87 -62.35 -20.69 -13.00
N ALA A 88 -62.58 -21.12 -11.74
CA ALA A 88 -63.62 -22.02 -11.19
C ALA A 88 -63.38 -23.50 -11.62
N GLU A 89 -63.30 -24.55 -10.79
CA GLU A 89 -63.80 -24.92 -9.43
C GLU A 89 -62.90 -26.06 -8.79
N ILE A 90 -62.91 -26.56 -7.52
CA ILE A 90 -63.45 -26.20 -6.17
C ILE A 90 -62.78 -27.10 -5.06
N ALA A 91 -62.49 -26.53 -3.86
CA ALA A 91 -62.43 -27.09 -2.47
C ALA A 91 -61.55 -28.35 -2.07
N ASP A 92 -61.15 -28.57 -0.79
CA ASP A 92 -61.39 -27.84 0.49
C ASP A 92 -60.33 -28.03 1.63
N CYS A 93 -60.31 -27.08 2.60
CA CYS A 93 -59.99 -27.13 4.07
C CYS A 93 -58.80 -27.97 4.67
N ARG A 94 -58.06 -27.60 5.74
CA ARG A 94 -57.98 -26.53 6.80
C ARG A 94 -56.48 -26.34 7.20
N VAL A 95 -55.89 -25.20 7.62
CA VAL A 95 -56.12 -24.24 8.76
C VAL A 95 -55.71 -24.80 10.15
N VAL A 96 -54.79 -24.22 10.98
CA VAL A 96 -53.79 -23.11 10.86
C VAL A 96 -52.80 -23.05 12.08
N PHE A 97 -51.70 -22.28 11.97
CA PHE A 97 -50.77 -21.69 13.00
C PHE A 97 -49.71 -22.51 13.80
N ALA A 98 -48.43 -22.16 13.54
CA ALA A 98 -47.40 -21.61 14.48
C ALA A 98 -46.37 -22.47 15.28
N ILE A 99 -45.22 -21.81 15.53
CA ILE A 99 -44.09 -21.99 16.47
C ILE A 99 -42.98 -23.04 16.17
N ASP A 100 -41.72 -22.57 16.25
CA ASP A 100 -40.41 -23.26 16.43
C ASP A 100 -40.32 -24.06 17.77
N PRO A 101 -39.19 -24.72 18.18
CA PRO A 101 -37.82 -24.80 17.61
C PRO A 101 -37.14 -26.20 17.56
N VAL A 102 -35.92 -26.24 17.01
CA VAL A 102 -34.70 -27.00 17.45
C VAL A 102 -34.85 -28.38 18.12
N SER A 103 -34.15 -29.42 17.60
CA SER A 103 -33.02 -30.10 18.31
C SER A 103 -32.44 -31.38 17.65
N VAL A 104 -31.14 -31.59 17.95
CA VAL A 104 -30.33 -32.82 18.12
C VAL A 104 -30.38 -34.06 17.17
N ASP A 105 -29.17 -34.42 16.74
CA ASP A 105 -28.48 -35.72 16.89
C ASP A 105 -28.88 -37.02 16.14
N SER A 106 -27.89 -37.45 15.33
CA SER A 106 -27.17 -38.74 15.47
C SER A 106 -27.66 -40.05 14.83
N ILE A 107 -26.64 -40.84 14.48
CA ILE A 107 -26.61 -42.31 14.28
C ILE A 107 -27.44 -42.87 13.10
N SER A 108 -26.73 -43.38 12.09
CA SER A 108 -26.77 -44.81 11.76
C SER A 108 -25.60 -45.18 10.84
N ALA A 109 -25.19 -46.46 10.87
CA ALA A 109 -23.97 -46.93 10.18
C ALA A 109 -24.18 -48.30 9.54
N CYS A 110 -23.62 -48.49 8.33
CA CYS A 110 -23.23 -49.76 7.70
C CYS A 110 -22.35 -49.45 6.46
N GLY A 111 -21.32 -50.21 6.10
CA GLY A 111 -20.66 -51.30 6.82
C GLY A 111 -20.13 -52.42 5.89
N GLN A 112 -18.83 -52.73 5.94
CA GLN A 112 -18.25 -53.94 5.31
C GLN A 112 -16.93 -54.35 6.01
N ARG A 113 -16.57 -55.64 5.91
CA ARG A 113 -15.37 -56.28 6.54
C ARG A 113 -14.28 -56.53 5.47
N VAL A 114 -12.98 -56.68 5.79
CA VAL A 114 -12.21 -57.92 6.11
C VAL A 114 -10.69 -57.50 6.11
N SER A 115 -9.69 -58.03 6.83
CA SER A 115 -9.50 -59.20 7.71
C SER A 115 -8.60 -58.95 8.95
N GLU A 116 -8.72 -59.86 9.93
CA GLU A 116 -7.71 -60.42 10.84
C GLU A 116 -6.19 -60.10 10.66
N ARG A 117 -5.47 -59.85 11.78
CA ARG A 117 -4.78 -60.91 12.57
C ARG A 117 -4.29 -60.48 13.96
N SER A 118 -4.22 -61.47 14.87
CA SER A 118 -3.69 -61.52 16.25
C SER A 118 -2.46 -60.63 16.54
N ILE A 119 -2.42 -59.81 17.61
CA ILE A 119 -2.34 -60.14 19.05
C ILE A 119 -1.00 -60.80 19.47
N ASN A 120 -0.24 -60.10 20.33
CA ASN A 120 0.38 -60.70 21.52
C ASN A 120 0.87 -59.64 22.53
N CYS A 121 0.56 -59.81 23.81
CA CYS A 121 1.11 -59.03 24.92
C CYS A 121 1.51 -59.97 26.07
N ILE A 122 2.70 -59.81 26.62
CA ILE A 122 3.17 -60.47 27.85
C ILE A 122 3.66 -59.36 28.82
N ASN A 123 3.59 -59.62 30.13
CA ASN A 123 3.31 -58.60 31.15
C ASN A 123 4.09 -58.85 32.47
N ARG A 124 3.97 -57.94 33.46
CA ARG A 124 4.48 -57.92 34.86
C ARG A 124 5.97 -57.51 35.03
N ARG A 125 6.42 -56.86 36.11
CA ARG A 125 5.84 -56.42 37.43
C ARG A 125 6.25 -54.94 37.68
N GLY A 126 5.74 -54.14 38.63
CA GLY A 126 4.72 -54.24 39.70
C GLY A 126 4.28 -52.81 40.13
N LEU A 127 3.16 -52.57 40.81
CA LEU A 127 2.97 -52.56 42.29
C LEU A 127 3.96 -51.59 43.03
N THR A 128 3.54 -50.65 43.88
CA THR A 128 2.27 -50.52 44.65
C THR A 128 1.69 -49.07 44.79
N ASP A 129 0.47 -49.02 45.36
CA ASP A 129 -0.16 -47.98 46.20
C ASP A 129 -0.75 -46.65 45.67
N VAL A 130 -1.80 -46.24 46.39
CA VAL A 130 -2.65 -45.04 46.22
C VAL A 130 -3.00 -44.55 47.64
N PRO A 131 -3.29 -43.26 47.86
CA PRO A 131 -4.70 -42.90 48.08
C PRO A 131 -5.13 -41.55 47.48
N ARG A 132 -6.45 -41.32 47.42
CA ARG A 132 -7.06 -40.04 47.00
C ARG A 132 -7.30 -39.11 48.20
N VAL A 133 -6.98 -37.83 48.08
CA VAL A 133 -7.69 -36.72 48.78
C VAL A 133 -7.73 -35.50 47.85
N CYS A 134 -8.83 -34.75 47.84
CA CYS A 134 -8.93 -33.48 47.13
C CYS A 134 -8.60 -32.31 48.07
N SER A 135 -7.91 -31.28 47.59
CA SER A 135 -8.04 -29.93 48.18
C SER A 135 -7.72 -28.83 47.18
N TYR A 136 -8.22 -27.64 47.49
CA TYR A 136 -8.21 -26.44 46.66
C TYR A 136 -7.45 -25.36 47.41
N GLN A 137 -6.28 -24.90 46.92
CA GLN A 137 -5.79 -23.53 47.11
C GLN A 137 -4.46 -23.24 46.39
N SER A 138 -4.29 -21.98 46.03
CA SER A 138 -3.12 -21.38 45.39
C SER A 138 -2.08 -20.88 46.39
N ILE A 139 -0.78 -20.89 46.02
CA ILE A 139 0.17 -19.77 46.19
C ILE A 139 1.51 -20.07 45.49
N ASN A 140 2.21 -19.01 45.03
CA ASN A 140 3.42 -19.04 44.21
C ASN A 140 4.63 -19.76 44.82
N ARG A 141 5.38 -20.54 44.00
CA ARG A 141 6.85 -20.49 43.96
C ARG A 141 7.50 -21.18 42.74
N ALA A 142 8.78 -20.88 42.52
CA ALA A 142 9.75 -21.59 41.67
C ALA A 142 9.62 -21.49 40.12
N MET A 143 9.89 -20.30 39.58
CA MET A 143 10.44 -20.14 38.22
C MET A 143 11.86 -20.77 38.14
N PHE A 144 12.00 -22.09 37.95
CA PHE A 144 13.33 -22.70 37.71
C PHE A 144 13.36 -23.94 36.79
N GLY A 145 12.24 -24.37 36.21
CA GLY A 145 12.19 -25.53 35.32
C GLY A 145 12.49 -25.26 33.83
N SER A 146 11.97 -24.16 33.28
CA SER A 146 11.87 -24.00 31.82
C SER A 146 13.19 -23.69 31.08
N PHE A 147 14.19 -23.14 31.76
CA PHE A 147 15.45 -22.75 31.12
C PHE A 147 16.33 -23.94 30.70
N VAL A 148 16.17 -25.11 31.32
CA VAL A 148 16.98 -26.30 31.00
C VAL A 148 16.53 -26.95 29.69
N LEU A 149 15.22 -27.11 29.46
CA LEU A 149 14.71 -27.69 28.21
C LEU A 149 14.90 -26.74 27.00
N ALA A 150 14.75 -25.43 27.19
CA ALA A 150 14.97 -24.46 26.12
C ALA A 150 16.40 -24.49 25.57
N GLY A 151 17.41 -24.62 26.45
CA GLY A 151 18.82 -24.72 26.04
C GLY A 151 19.11 -25.96 25.19
N VAL A 152 18.52 -27.12 25.53
CA VAL A 152 18.73 -28.38 24.80
C VAL A 152 18.16 -28.32 23.37
N LEU A 153 16.98 -27.71 23.18
CA LEU A 153 16.38 -27.58 21.86
C LEU A 153 17.13 -26.60 20.95
N VAL A 154 17.70 -25.52 21.51
CA VAL A 154 18.56 -24.59 20.75
C VAL A 154 19.87 -25.24 20.31
N GLN A 155 20.46 -26.13 21.13
CA GLN A 155 21.66 -26.89 20.76
C GLN A 155 21.39 -27.82 19.56
N ILE A 156 20.25 -28.51 19.53
CA ILE A 156 19.87 -29.42 18.43
C ILE A 156 19.60 -28.62 17.13
N ALA A 157 18.87 -27.49 17.22
CA ALA A 157 18.60 -26.64 16.06
C ALA A 157 19.83 -25.94 15.47
N LEU A 158 20.91 -25.80 16.25
CA LEU A 158 22.22 -25.34 15.74
C LEU A 158 22.98 -26.47 15.03
N ALA A 159 22.95 -27.70 15.56
CA ALA A 159 23.67 -28.84 15.00
C ALA A 159 23.27 -29.13 13.55
N GLU A 160 21.97 -29.12 13.23
CA GLU A 160 21.47 -29.39 11.87
C GLU A 160 21.97 -28.34 10.85
N LYS A 161 21.99 -27.05 11.23
CA LYS A 161 22.48 -25.94 10.38
C LYS A 161 23.99 -25.95 10.13
N VAL A 162 24.78 -26.53 11.04
CA VAL A 162 26.23 -26.68 10.85
C VAL A 162 26.51 -27.69 9.73
N THR A 163 25.74 -28.78 9.65
CA THR A 163 25.87 -29.80 8.59
C THR A 163 25.60 -29.26 7.18
N GLU A 164 24.56 -28.43 6.99
CA GLU A 164 24.28 -27.84 5.67
C GLU A 164 25.38 -26.87 5.22
N ARG A 165 25.92 -26.05 6.14
CA ARG A 165 27.02 -25.12 5.83
C ARG A 165 28.30 -25.83 5.42
N ALA A 166 28.63 -26.95 6.06
CA ALA A 166 29.82 -27.73 5.71
C ALA A 166 29.77 -28.28 4.27
N ALA A 167 28.59 -28.66 3.79
CA ALA A 167 28.39 -29.17 2.42
C ALA A 167 28.55 -28.10 1.32
N GLN A 168 28.54 -26.81 1.67
CA GLN A 168 28.70 -25.68 0.75
C GLN A 168 30.14 -25.13 0.71
N CYS A 169 31.08 -25.75 1.42
CA CYS A 169 32.49 -25.34 1.41
C CYS A 169 33.23 -25.82 0.16
N GLU A 170 34.06 -24.96 -0.43
CA GLU A 170 34.98 -25.34 -1.51
C GLU A 170 35.95 -26.48 -1.06
N ASP A 171 36.28 -26.52 0.24
CA ASP A 171 37.02 -27.62 0.89
C ASP A 171 36.25 -28.18 2.11
N SER A 172 35.13 -28.84 1.82
CA SER A 172 34.29 -29.51 2.82
C SER A 172 34.96 -30.73 3.48
N ALA A 173 36.03 -31.25 2.88
CA ALA A 173 36.74 -32.45 3.35
C ALA A 173 37.79 -32.15 4.43
N ASN A 174 38.55 -31.07 4.29
CA ASN A 174 39.73 -30.80 5.13
C ASN A 174 39.54 -29.60 6.09
N CYS A 175 38.54 -28.76 5.85
CA CYS A 175 38.21 -27.66 6.76
C CYS A 175 37.68 -28.17 8.12
N ALA A 176 38.00 -27.46 9.21
CA ALA A 176 37.50 -27.79 10.54
C ALA A 176 35.99 -27.51 10.68
N ALA A 177 35.36 -28.15 11.67
CA ALA A 177 33.99 -27.79 12.07
C ALA A 177 33.90 -26.28 12.41
N ASP A 178 32.79 -25.66 11.99
CA ASP A 178 32.50 -24.22 12.10
C ASP A 178 33.50 -23.25 11.44
N ALA A 179 34.57 -23.76 10.82
CA ALA A 179 35.58 -22.96 10.12
C ALA A 179 35.22 -22.66 8.65
N CYS A 180 34.19 -23.29 8.10
CA CYS A 180 33.61 -22.91 6.81
C CYS A 180 32.71 -21.67 6.97
N ASN A 181 33.35 -20.51 7.09
CA ASN A 181 32.71 -19.27 7.53
C ASN A 181 33.23 -18.01 6.79
N VAL A 182 34.23 -18.13 5.93
CA VAL A 182 34.76 -17.01 5.13
C VAL A 182 33.92 -16.88 3.87
N LEU A 183 32.98 -15.92 3.85
CA LEU A 183 32.15 -15.64 2.67
C LEU A 183 32.87 -14.67 1.73
N ILE A 184 33.16 -15.10 0.51
CA ILE A 184 33.74 -14.27 -0.57
C ILE A 184 32.96 -14.56 -1.86
N ASP A 185 32.47 -13.51 -2.53
CA ASP A 185 31.68 -13.58 -3.77
C ASP A 185 30.57 -14.67 -3.76
N GLY A 186 29.83 -14.75 -2.65
CA GLY A 186 28.74 -15.72 -2.45
C GLY A 186 29.18 -17.16 -2.12
N LYS A 187 30.47 -17.49 -2.20
CA LYS A 187 31.04 -18.80 -1.85
C LYS A 187 31.60 -18.84 -0.43
N LEU A 188 31.56 -20.01 0.21
CA LEU A 188 32.11 -20.24 1.55
C LEU A 188 33.47 -20.96 1.48
N TYR A 189 34.44 -20.36 2.17
CA TYR A 189 35.84 -20.78 2.24
C TYR A 189 36.28 -21.04 3.68
N CYS A 190 37.41 -21.75 3.82
CA CYS A 190 37.91 -22.19 5.12
C CYS A 190 38.78 -21.14 5.84
N SER A 191 38.49 -20.89 7.13
CA SER A 191 39.33 -20.08 8.03
C SER A 191 40.28 -20.90 8.93
N LYS A 192 40.15 -22.23 8.96
CA LYS A 192 40.95 -23.13 9.81
C LYS A 192 40.84 -24.59 9.35
N CYS A 193 41.96 -25.24 9.07
CA CYS A 193 42.04 -26.66 8.73
C CYS A 193 41.83 -27.57 9.96
N LYS A 194 41.43 -28.82 9.72
CA LYS A 194 41.33 -29.85 10.77
C LYS A 194 42.66 -30.01 11.50
N THR A 195 42.61 -30.14 12.82
CA THR A 195 43.80 -30.34 13.69
C THR A 195 44.53 -31.66 13.45
N GLU A 196 43.88 -32.60 12.75
CA GLU A 196 44.46 -33.87 12.29
C GLU A 196 45.44 -33.66 11.10
N LEU A 197 45.28 -32.56 10.36
CA LEU A 197 46.12 -32.19 9.22
C LEU A 197 47.31 -31.35 9.70
N VAL A 198 48.26 -32.02 10.34
CA VAL A 198 49.53 -31.42 10.77
C VAL A 198 50.21 -30.74 9.59
N GLY A 199 50.77 -29.54 9.80
CA GLY A 199 51.46 -28.78 8.75
C GLY A 199 50.52 -28.09 7.74
N HIS A 200 49.20 -28.22 7.83
CA HIS A 200 48.28 -27.60 6.87
C HIS A 200 47.79 -26.20 7.28
N ALA A 201 47.40 -25.39 6.29
CA ALA A 201 46.74 -24.09 6.47
C ALA A 201 45.85 -23.74 5.26
N PRO A 202 44.89 -22.81 5.38
CA PRO A 202 44.09 -22.36 4.25
C PRO A 202 44.93 -21.49 3.28
N VAL A 203 45.03 -21.94 2.04
CA VAL A 203 45.62 -21.23 0.90
C VAL A 203 44.53 -21.10 -0.16
N ASP A 204 44.18 -19.86 -0.53
CA ASP A 204 42.99 -19.53 -1.32
C ASP A 204 41.68 -20.13 -0.77
N GLY A 205 41.62 -20.30 0.55
CA GLY A 205 40.47 -20.86 1.27
C GLY A 205 40.37 -22.38 1.27
N ILE A 206 41.35 -23.08 0.69
CA ILE A 206 41.46 -24.55 0.63
C ILE A 206 42.64 -25.00 1.50
N CYS A 207 42.52 -26.11 2.23
CA CYS A 207 43.58 -26.60 3.11
C CYS A 207 44.70 -27.30 2.36
N LYS A 208 45.89 -26.68 2.34
CA LYS A 208 47.10 -27.21 1.72
C LYS A 208 48.22 -27.44 2.73
N ASP A 209 49.17 -28.30 2.39
CA ASP A 209 50.42 -28.50 3.15
C ASP A 209 51.34 -27.28 2.97
N VAL A 210 51.69 -26.63 4.09
CA VAL A 210 52.55 -25.44 4.13
C VAL A 210 53.99 -25.76 3.71
N ALA A 211 54.42 -27.02 3.79
CA ALA A 211 55.72 -27.44 3.25
C ALA A 211 55.75 -27.45 1.71
N ALA A 212 54.59 -27.60 1.05
CA ALA A 212 54.47 -27.57 -0.41
C ALA A 212 54.21 -26.14 -0.93
N ASP A 213 53.29 -25.40 -0.30
CA ASP A 213 52.88 -24.04 -0.68
C ASP A 213 53.63 -22.94 0.13
N ALA A 214 54.86 -23.23 0.56
CA ALA A 214 55.69 -22.36 1.43
C ALA A 214 55.94 -20.92 0.90
N ALA A 215 55.73 -20.70 -0.40
CA ALA A 215 55.82 -19.39 -1.03
C ALA A 215 54.59 -18.50 -0.75
N VAL A 216 53.44 -19.10 -0.42
CA VAL A 216 52.14 -18.43 -0.22
C VAL A 216 51.81 -18.34 1.27
N CYS A 217 51.87 -19.46 2.00
CA CYS A 217 51.86 -19.48 3.45
C CYS A 217 53.25 -19.87 3.95
N LYS A 218 53.92 -19.04 4.75
CA LYS A 218 55.28 -19.29 5.26
C LYS A 218 55.30 -19.99 6.61
N THR A 219 54.32 -19.68 7.47
CA THR A 219 54.20 -20.24 8.82
C THR A 219 52.74 -20.49 9.14
N ASN A 220 52.46 -21.56 9.89
CA ASN A 220 51.12 -21.88 10.38
C ASN A 220 51.12 -22.21 11.87
N ALA A 221 49.96 -22.00 12.50
CA ALA A 221 49.67 -22.41 13.86
C ALA A 221 48.20 -22.83 13.95
N ASP A 222 47.89 -23.87 14.72
CA ASP A 222 46.53 -24.37 14.96
C ASP A 222 45.69 -24.59 13.67
N GLY A 223 46.31 -24.98 12.55
CA GLY A 223 45.63 -25.17 11.26
C GLY A 223 45.22 -23.86 10.55
N LYS A 224 45.80 -22.71 10.93
CA LYS A 224 45.70 -21.41 10.25
C LYS A 224 47.06 -20.95 9.74
N CYS A 225 47.09 -20.17 8.67
CA CYS A 225 48.33 -19.46 8.34
C CYS A 225 48.55 -18.29 9.31
N THR A 226 49.82 -18.00 9.63
CA THR A 226 50.23 -16.91 10.53
C THR A 226 51.21 -15.93 9.88
N GLU A 227 51.80 -16.26 8.73
CA GLU A 227 52.54 -15.31 7.88
C GLU A 227 52.39 -15.68 6.40
N CYS A 228 51.94 -14.75 5.56
CA CYS A 228 51.86 -14.96 4.10
C CYS A 228 53.14 -14.56 3.35
N GLY A 229 53.25 -14.98 2.09
CA GLY A 229 54.41 -14.73 1.22
C GLY A 229 54.07 -14.31 -0.21
N GLY A 230 55.06 -13.73 -0.90
CA GLY A 230 54.93 -13.32 -2.31
C GLY A 230 53.75 -12.38 -2.59
N GLU A 231 53.10 -12.61 -3.71
CA GLU A 231 51.91 -11.90 -4.21
C GLU A 231 50.61 -12.45 -3.57
N SER A 232 50.64 -12.67 -2.26
CA SER A 232 49.49 -13.09 -1.46
C SER A 232 49.32 -12.20 -0.23
N PHE A 233 48.15 -12.29 0.41
CA PHE A 233 47.79 -11.48 1.57
C PHE A 233 47.01 -12.29 2.61
N MET A 234 47.13 -11.87 3.88
CA MET A 234 46.44 -12.50 5.01
C MET A 234 44.97 -12.07 5.07
N TYR A 235 44.05 -13.03 5.21
CA TYR A 235 42.64 -12.77 5.46
C TYR A 235 41.97 -13.94 6.20
N LYS A 236 41.33 -13.65 7.34
CA LYS A 236 40.55 -14.58 8.20
C LYS A 236 41.28 -15.90 8.55
N GLY A 237 42.61 -15.89 8.60
CA GLY A 237 43.45 -17.04 8.97
C GLY A 237 43.96 -17.89 7.79
N GLY A 238 43.80 -17.42 6.56
CA GLY A 238 44.41 -18.01 5.36
C GLY A 238 45.17 -16.97 4.51
N CYS A 239 45.98 -17.46 3.58
CA CYS A 239 46.67 -16.63 2.59
C CYS A 239 46.01 -16.75 1.22
N TYR A 240 45.78 -15.62 0.56
CA TYR A 240 45.02 -15.54 -0.68
C TYR A 240 45.85 -14.87 -1.78
N GLN A 241 45.88 -15.45 -2.98
CA GLN A 241 46.74 -15.01 -4.08
C GLN A 241 46.01 -14.01 -5.00
N THR A 242 46.62 -12.86 -5.31
CA THR A 242 45.97 -11.85 -6.18
C THR A 242 45.90 -12.22 -7.66
N GLY A 243 46.63 -13.27 -8.07
CA GLY A 243 46.59 -13.78 -9.45
C GLY A 243 45.36 -14.62 -9.80
N GLN A 244 44.55 -15.06 -8.83
CA GLN A 244 43.44 -15.99 -9.04
C GLN A 244 42.27 -15.78 -8.07
N ALA A 245 41.13 -16.41 -8.35
CA ALA A 245 39.99 -16.40 -7.45
C ALA A 245 40.22 -17.39 -6.28
N PRO A 246 39.77 -17.06 -5.05
CA PRO A 246 38.98 -15.87 -4.70
C PRO A 246 39.83 -14.62 -4.41
N GLY A 247 41.15 -14.73 -4.21
CA GLY A 247 41.99 -13.63 -3.72
C GLY A 247 41.91 -12.33 -4.53
N ASN A 248 41.85 -12.44 -5.86
CA ASN A 248 41.71 -11.31 -6.79
C ASN A 248 40.41 -10.49 -6.65
N THR A 249 39.39 -11.01 -5.95
CA THR A 249 38.14 -10.26 -5.65
C THR A 249 38.25 -9.43 -4.36
N ILE A 250 39.20 -9.76 -3.48
CA ILE A 250 39.38 -9.20 -2.14
C ILE A 250 40.52 -8.16 -2.12
N CYS A 251 41.51 -8.34 -2.97
CA CYS A 251 42.70 -7.51 -3.08
C CYS A 251 43.15 -7.44 -4.55
N LYS A 252 43.53 -6.24 -5.02
CA LYS A 252 43.98 -6.02 -6.40
C LYS A 252 45.49 -6.24 -6.56
N THR A 253 46.27 -5.73 -5.60
CA THR A 253 47.74 -5.80 -5.61
C THR A 253 48.21 -6.19 -4.22
N ALA A 254 49.07 -7.22 -4.12
CA ALA A 254 49.67 -7.69 -2.87
C ALA A 254 51.19 -7.85 -3.00
N ALA A 255 51.91 -7.63 -1.90
CA ALA A 255 53.35 -7.78 -1.80
C ALA A 255 53.78 -8.16 -0.38
N ASP A 256 54.88 -8.90 -0.24
CA ASP A 256 55.47 -9.34 1.03
C ASP A 256 54.52 -10.07 2.01
N GLY A 257 53.44 -10.67 1.50
CA GLY A 257 52.42 -11.33 2.33
C GLY A 257 51.29 -10.42 2.80
N LYS A 258 51.11 -9.23 2.21
CA LYS A 258 50.00 -8.33 2.54
C LYS A 258 49.42 -7.62 1.32
N CYS A 259 48.15 -7.22 1.43
CA CYS A 259 47.50 -6.40 0.41
C CYS A 259 48.04 -4.96 0.45
N THR A 260 48.24 -4.37 -0.73
CA THR A 260 48.70 -2.98 -0.90
C THR A 260 47.70 -2.14 -1.69
N GLU A 261 46.82 -2.74 -2.49
CA GLU A 261 45.76 -2.06 -3.24
C GLU A 261 44.42 -2.78 -3.11
N ALA A 262 43.38 -2.04 -2.70
CA ALA A 262 42.02 -2.53 -2.56
C ALA A 262 41.37 -2.86 -3.94
N PRO A 263 40.38 -3.76 -4.00
CA PRO A 263 39.72 -4.13 -5.25
C PRO A 263 38.84 -2.98 -5.78
N GLU A 264 38.71 -2.88 -7.10
CA GLU A 264 38.01 -1.77 -7.76
C GLU A 264 36.50 -1.73 -7.46
N SER A 265 35.94 -2.85 -7.00
CA SER A 265 34.58 -2.96 -6.45
C SER A 265 34.35 -2.16 -5.16
N LYS A 266 35.43 -1.73 -4.47
CA LYS A 266 35.40 -1.14 -3.13
C LYS A 266 34.67 -1.99 -2.06
N ALA A 267 34.50 -3.29 -2.28
CA ALA A 267 33.85 -4.20 -1.31
C ALA A 267 34.72 -4.55 -0.09
N TYR A 268 36.02 -4.31 -0.21
CA TYR A 268 37.04 -4.45 0.83
C TYR A 268 37.93 -3.20 0.84
N PHE A 269 38.50 -2.88 1.99
CA PHE A 269 39.50 -1.83 2.13
C PHE A 269 40.78 -2.37 2.78
N VAL A 270 41.93 -1.80 2.41
CA VAL A 270 43.21 -2.05 3.07
C VAL A 270 43.32 -1.14 4.30
N PRO A 271 43.51 -1.68 5.52
CA PRO A 271 43.83 -0.86 6.69
C PRO A 271 45.10 -0.03 6.45
N PRO A 272 45.16 1.27 6.83
CA PRO A 272 46.30 2.14 6.53
C PRO A 272 47.68 1.64 6.96
N GLU A 273 47.72 0.70 7.91
CA GLU A 273 48.94 0.17 8.53
C GLU A 273 49.01 -1.37 8.41
N ALA A 274 48.35 -1.94 7.41
CA ALA A 274 48.25 -3.38 7.18
C ALA A 274 49.63 -4.09 7.25
N ASP A 275 49.65 -5.19 8.00
CA ASP A 275 50.78 -6.11 8.13
C ASP A 275 50.47 -7.50 7.54
N LYS A 276 51.43 -8.43 7.66
CA LYS A 276 51.42 -9.79 7.07
C LYS A 276 50.95 -10.90 8.03
N ALA A 277 50.57 -10.53 9.25
CA ALA A 277 50.18 -11.44 10.33
C ALA A 277 48.72 -11.26 10.78
N HIS A 278 48.15 -10.07 10.57
CA HIS A 278 46.73 -9.75 10.75
C HIS A 278 46.03 -9.64 9.39
N ASP A 279 44.69 -9.61 9.36
CA ASP A 279 43.92 -9.41 8.12
C ASP A 279 44.39 -8.13 7.40
N SER A 280 45.04 -8.28 6.24
CA SER A 280 45.56 -7.17 5.44
C SER A 280 44.48 -6.41 4.67
N VAL A 281 43.24 -6.90 4.74
CA VAL A 281 42.02 -6.35 4.12
C VAL A 281 40.84 -6.59 5.05
N VAL A 282 39.92 -5.62 5.11
CA VAL A 282 38.68 -5.71 5.89
C VAL A 282 37.51 -5.51 4.94
N SER A 283 36.49 -6.38 5.03
CA SER A 283 35.26 -6.21 4.25
C SER A 283 34.51 -4.97 4.72
N CYS A 284 33.91 -4.23 3.79
CA CYS A 284 33.12 -3.05 4.12
C CYS A 284 31.94 -3.35 5.05
N GLY A 285 31.41 -4.59 5.03
CA GLY A 285 30.37 -5.05 5.95
C GLY A 285 30.86 -5.54 7.33
N ASP A 286 32.17 -5.72 7.52
CA ASP A 286 32.73 -6.35 8.74
C ASP A 286 32.82 -5.36 9.90
N ALA A 287 31.71 -5.23 10.64
CA ALA A 287 31.60 -4.36 11.82
C ALA A 287 32.48 -4.80 13.02
N THR A 288 33.12 -5.97 12.97
CA THR A 288 34.16 -6.39 13.94
C THR A 288 35.54 -5.90 13.49
N GLY A 289 35.89 -6.16 12.23
CA GLY A 289 37.13 -5.70 11.60
C GLY A 289 38.38 -6.44 12.05
N VAL A 290 39.50 -5.73 12.04
CA VAL A 290 40.82 -6.22 12.46
C VAL A 290 41.44 -5.30 13.50
N THR A 291 42.12 -5.87 14.50
CA THR A 291 43.01 -5.15 15.41
C THR A 291 44.45 -5.50 15.05
N LEU A 292 45.30 -4.49 14.84
CA LEU A 292 46.70 -4.65 14.45
C LEU A 292 47.64 -4.72 15.67
N THR A 293 48.90 -5.01 15.41
CA THR A 293 49.98 -5.17 16.41
C THR A 293 50.09 -4.01 17.42
N ASP A 294 49.76 -2.78 17.01
CA ASP A 294 49.81 -1.56 17.83
C ASP A 294 48.49 -1.23 18.57
N LYS A 295 47.54 -2.18 18.56
CA LYS A 295 46.19 -2.10 19.15
C LYS A 295 45.22 -1.13 18.45
N LYS A 296 45.56 -0.57 17.28
CA LYS A 296 44.56 0.13 16.46
C LYS A 296 43.58 -0.87 15.86
N THR A 297 42.29 -0.52 15.84
CA THR A 297 41.24 -1.38 15.28
C THR A 297 40.58 -0.70 14.08
N TYR A 298 40.58 -1.37 12.93
CA TYR A 298 40.00 -0.89 11.68
C TYR A 298 38.84 -1.79 11.26
N LYS A 299 37.65 -1.24 11.08
CA LYS A 299 36.41 -2.01 10.81
C LYS A 299 35.54 -1.43 9.70
N GLY A 300 34.66 -2.26 9.16
CA GLY A 300 33.56 -1.86 8.29
C GLY A 300 32.35 -1.30 9.04
N VAL A 301 31.22 -1.25 8.34
CA VAL A 301 29.91 -0.73 8.76
C VAL A 301 28.87 -1.81 8.45
N ASP A 302 28.00 -2.16 9.41
CA ASP A 302 26.97 -3.19 9.19
C ASP A 302 26.09 -2.88 7.96
N GLY A 303 25.82 -3.90 7.15
CA GLY A 303 25.01 -3.78 5.94
C GLY A 303 25.65 -2.96 4.82
N CYS A 304 26.93 -2.60 4.91
CA CYS A 304 27.65 -1.90 3.86
C CYS A 304 28.21 -2.86 2.79
N THR A 305 28.11 -2.48 1.52
CA THR A 305 28.58 -3.26 0.36
C THR A 305 29.79 -2.64 -0.34
N ALA A 306 29.95 -1.31 -0.26
CA ALA A 306 31.14 -0.61 -0.74
C ALA A 306 31.50 0.55 0.17
N CYS A 307 32.80 0.78 0.40
CA CYS A 307 33.29 1.79 1.32
C CYS A 307 34.65 2.37 0.93
N GLU A 308 35.05 3.45 1.59
CA GLU A 308 36.38 4.04 1.49
C GLU A 308 37.15 3.85 2.78
N ALA A 309 38.45 3.60 2.66
CA ALA A 309 39.31 3.27 3.78
C ALA A 309 39.29 4.39 4.85
N PRO A 310 39.23 4.05 6.15
CA PRO A 310 39.36 5.03 7.21
C PRO A 310 40.75 5.67 7.15
N ALA A 311 40.83 6.99 7.36
CA ALA A 311 42.11 7.62 7.67
C ALA A 311 42.73 6.98 8.93
N GLN A 312 44.05 6.99 9.06
CA GLN A 312 44.82 6.39 10.17
C GLN A 312 44.20 6.69 11.55
N ALA A 313 44.21 5.70 12.45
CA ALA A 313 43.70 5.83 13.81
C ALA A 313 44.78 6.37 14.76
N GLU A 314 44.38 7.18 15.74
CA GLU A 314 45.26 7.55 16.86
C GLU A 314 45.58 6.33 17.74
N ALA A 315 46.63 6.43 18.56
CA ALA A 315 47.15 5.30 19.34
C ALA A 315 46.06 4.61 20.20
N SER A 316 45.92 3.28 20.06
CA SER A 316 44.86 2.46 20.68
C SER A 316 43.41 2.84 20.31
N GLY A 317 43.20 3.59 19.22
CA GLY A 317 41.87 3.95 18.73
C GLY A 317 41.21 2.89 17.84
N ALA A 318 39.88 2.90 17.79
CA ALA A 318 39.08 2.11 16.85
C ALA A 318 38.39 3.03 15.83
N LYS A 319 38.42 2.69 14.54
CA LYS A 319 37.95 3.56 13.45
C LYS A 319 37.21 2.74 12.37
N ALA A 320 36.08 3.29 11.90
CA ALA A 320 35.23 2.65 10.90
C ALA A 320 35.45 3.27 9.51
N ALA A 321 35.35 2.45 8.46
CA ALA A 321 35.37 2.87 7.07
C ALA A 321 34.16 3.74 6.69
N THR A 322 34.32 4.59 5.69
CA THR A 322 33.25 5.47 5.18
C THR A 322 32.42 4.70 4.16
N CYS A 323 31.23 4.26 4.54
CA CYS A 323 30.33 3.51 3.68
C CYS A 323 29.76 4.38 2.55
N THR A 324 29.85 3.90 1.31
CA THR A 324 29.38 4.59 0.09
C THR A 324 28.24 3.87 -0.62
N ALA A 325 28.08 2.56 -0.42
CA ALA A 325 26.91 1.79 -0.84
C ALA A 325 26.50 0.75 0.22
N CYS A 326 25.21 0.49 0.33
CA CYS A 326 24.63 -0.48 1.26
C CYS A 326 24.12 -1.74 0.53
N GLN A 327 23.73 -2.75 1.31
CA GLN A 327 22.92 -3.87 0.85
C GLN A 327 21.56 -3.39 0.30
N ALA A 328 20.86 -4.26 -0.43
CA ALA A 328 19.48 -4.02 -0.85
C ALA A 328 18.60 -3.60 0.34
N ASP A 329 17.58 -2.79 0.06
CA ASP A 329 16.62 -2.21 1.02
C ASP A 329 17.21 -1.30 2.11
N LYS A 330 18.53 -1.10 2.14
CA LYS A 330 19.23 -0.11 2.98
C LYS A 330 19.78 1.06 2.14
N ILE A 331 19.81 2.24 2.75
CA ILE A 331 20.35 3.49 2.20
C ILE A 331 21.45 4.05 3.12
N VAL A 332 22.42 4.76 2.55
CA VAL A 332 23.50 5.39 3.32
C VAL A 332 22.96 6.58 4.10
N LYS A 333 23.20 6.60 5.42
CA LYS A 333 22.92 7.69 6.34
C LYS A 333 24.22 8.27 6.88
N THR A 334 24.41 9.57 6.70
CA THR A 334 25.61 10.30 7.14
C THR A 334 25.26 11.28 8.26
N THR A 335 26.00 11.24 9.37
CA THR A 335 25.84 12.18 10.50
C THR A 335 26.58 13.50 10.28
N THR A 336 26.44 14.45 11.22
CA THR A 336 27.23 15.70 11.24
C THR A 336 28.74 15.47 11.22
N ASP A 337 29.18 14.37 11.81
CA ASP A 337 30.60 14.05 12.03
C ASP A 337 31.16 13.20 10.88
N SER A 338 30.46 13.21 9.74
CA SER A 338 30.71 12.37 8.54
C SER A 338 30.65 10.87 8.78
N VAL A 339 30.12 10.40 9.92
CA VAL A 339 29.97 8.97 10.21
C VAL A 339 28.83 8.39 9.38
N THR A 340 29.13 7.33 8.65
CA THR A 340 28.19 6.63 7.76
C THR A 340 27.60 5.39 8.39
N SER A 341 26.33 5.11 8.12
CA SER A 341 25.60 3.90 8.54
C SER A 341 24.61 3.46 7.45
N CYS A 342 24.25 2.18 7.40
CA CYS A 342 23.24 1.66 6.48
C CYS A 342 21.92 1.41 7.21
N VAL A 343 20.87 2.15 6.83
CA VAL A 343 19.54 2.12 7.45
C VAL A 343 18.46 1.89 6.40
N THR A 344 17.30 1.35 6.77
CA THR A 344 16.14 1.31 5.85
C THR A 344 15.56 2.72 5.63
N GLU A 345 14.76 2.89 4.57
CA GLU A 345 14.02 4.15 4.34
C GLU A 345 13.15 4.54 5.53
N LYS A 346 12.54 3.57 6.22
CA LYS A 346 11.74 3.80 7.43
C LYS A 346 12.59 4.30 8.60
N GLU A 347 13.73 3.66 8.87
CA GLU A 347 14.67 4.12 9.92
C GLU A 347 15.31 5.49 9.60
N CYS A 348 15.23 5.92 8.34
CA CYS A 348 15.53 7.30 7.97
C CYS A 348 14.39 8.27 8.33
N THR A 349 13.15 7.97 7.98
CA THR A 349 11.99 8.87 8.26
C THR A 349 11.59 8.91 9.73
N ASP A 350 11.74 7.80 10.45
CA ASP A 350 11.44 7.72 11.88
C ASP A 350 12.53 8.44 12.73
N ALA A 351 13.69 8.74 12.14
CA ALA A 351 14.76 9.47 12.81
C ALA A 351 14.58 10.98 12.68
N ALA A 352 14.24 11.64 13.79
CA ALA A 352 14.14 13.09 13.89
C ALA A 352 15.39 13.80 13.31
N GLY A 353 15.17 14.86 12.54
CA GLY A 353 16.23 15.61 11.86
C GLY A 353 16.78 14.97 10.57
N PHE A 354 16.16 13.91 10.02
CA PHE A 354 16.54 13.29 8.74
C PHE A 354 15.37 13.19 7.75
N PHE A 355 15.70 13.00 6.46
CA PHE A 355 14.76 12.72 5.37
C PHE A 355 15.43 11.86 4.28
N VAL A 356 14.63 11.14 3.49
CA VAL A 356 15.14 10.44 2.29
C VAL A 356 15.30 11.45 1.15
N ASP A 357 16.55 11.71 0.75
CA ASP A 357 16.86 12.43 -0.49
C ASP A 357 16.98 11.42 -1.64
N ALA A 358 16.28 11.66 -2.75
CA ALA A 358 16.35 10.85 -3.96
C ALA A 358 17.38 11.40 -4.98
N THR A 359 17.96 12.57 -4.72
CA THR A 359 18.84 13.29 -5.66
C THR A 359 20.16 12.55 -5.83
N GLY A 360 20.35 11.90 -6.98
CA GLY A 360 21.54 11.10 -7.29
C GLY A 360 21.51 9.68 -6.70
N GLY A 361 20.33 9.17 -6.34
CA GLY A 361 20.15 7.90 -5.62
C GLY A 361 19.56 8.13 -4.23
N LYS A 362 18.86 7.12 -3.68
CA LYS A 362 18.24 7.22 -2.36
C LYS A 362 19.30 7.23 -1.25
N LYS A 363 19.33 8.30 -0.45
CA LYS A 363 20.25 8.47 0.68
C LYS A 363 19.55 9.17 1.85
N CYS A 364 19.92 8.83 3.07
CA CYS A 364 19.35 9.43 4.27
C CYS A 364 20.11 10.70 4.66
N SER A 365 19.50 11.86 4.41
CA SER A 365 20.11 13.18 4.53
C SER A 365 19.60 13.95 5.75
N LYS A 366 20.45 14.78 6.36
CA LYS A 366 20.07 15.64 7.50
C LYS A 366 19.16 16.78 7.02
N CYS A 367 18.15 17.12 7.82
CA CYS A 367 17.39 18.36 7.69
C CYS A 367 18.24 19.61 7.97
N ALA A 368 17.77 20.77 7.51
CA ALA A 368 18.32 22.06 7.90
C ALA A 368 18.13 22.28 9.41
N GLU A 369 19.06 23.00 10.04
CA GLU A 369 19.19 23.05 11.51
C GLU A 369 18.03 23.76 12.24
N THR A 370 17.17 24.44 11.49
CA THR A 370 15.93 25.05 11.98
C THR A 370 14.74 24.10 11.93
N CYS A 371 14.79 23.05 11.11
CA CYS A 371 13.78 21.99 11.04
C CYS A 371 14.02 20.94 12.13
N LYS A 372 12.96 20.54 12.83
CA LYS A 372 12.94 19.34 13.70
C LYS A 372 12.63 18.07 12.90
N THR A 373 11.77 18.21 11.89
CA THR A 373 11.48 17.21 10.86
C THR A 373 11.36 17.91 9.51
N CYS A 374 11.70 17.23 8.41
CA CYS A 374 11.59 17.76 7.05
C CYS A 374 11.28 16.64 6.05
N GLU A 375 10.76 16.99 4.88
CA GLU A 375 10.39 16.05 3.82
C GLU A 375 10.78 16.64 2.46
N THR A 376 11.16 15.81 1.48
CA THR A 376 11.53 16.21 0.10
C THR A 376 12.75 17.13 -0.06
N GLY A 377 13.32 17.68 1.03
CA GLY A 377 14.53 18.50 1.00
C GLY A 377 14.88 19.07 2.37
N ALA A 378 16.16 19.34 2.62
CA ALA A 378 16.64 19.72 3.94
C ALA A 378 15.93 20.96 4.54
N ALA A 379 15.64 21.97 3.73
CA ALA A 379 14.96 23.21 4.14
C ALA A 379 13.42 23.15 4.05
N LYS A 380 12.84 21.99 3.76
CA LYS A 380 11.39 21.77 3.62
C LYS A 380 10.84 21.16 4.91
N CYS A 381 10.82 21.96 5.96
CA CYS A 381 10.45 21.54 7.30
C CYS A 381 8.97 21.13 7.38
N THR A 382 8.66 20.08 8.15
CA THR A 382 7.31 19.74 8.61
C THR A 382 7.07 20.10 10.08
N SER A 383 8.15 20.23 10.87
CA SER A 383 8.13 20.81 12.21
C SER A 383 9.46 21.51 12.52
N CYS A 384 9.50 22.33 13.58
CA CYS A 384 10.59 23.28 13.85
C CYS A 384 11.31 23.04 15.18
N ASN A 385 12.58 23.45 15.24
CA ASN A 385 13.38 23.46 16.46
C ASN A 385 13.11 24.72 17.30
N GLU A 386 13.39 24.64 18.61
CA GLU A 386 13.05 25.67 19.60
C GLU A 386 13.71 27.04 19.34
N ASN A 387 14.83 27.06 18.59
CA ASN A 387 15.53 28.27 18.18
C ASN A 387 14.80 29.09 17.09
N LYS A 388 13.92 28.47 16.30
CA LYS A 388 13.05 29.10 15.29
C LYS A 388 11.71 28.33 15.22
N PRO A 389 10.88 28.38 16.26
CA PRO A 389 9.86 27.36 16.51
C PRO A 389 8.62 27.48 15.64
N TYR A 390 8.43 28.57 14.89
CA TYR A 390 7.21 28.80 14.13
C TYR A 390 7.35 28.31 12.69
N LEU A 391 6.53 27.34 12.29
CA LEU A 391 6.50 26.90 10.90
C LEU A 391 5.72 27.92 10.05
N LYS A 392 6.42 28.58 9.12
CA LYS A 392 5.80 29.39 8.06
C LYS A 392 5.59 28.53 6.82
N LYS A 393 4.35 28.46 6.34
CA LYS A 393 3.98 27.79 5.09
C LYS A 393 3.66 28.82 4.01
N ASP A 394 4.02 28.51 2.78
CA ASP A 394 3.61 29.30 1.61
C ASP A 394 2.44 28.59 0.93
N GLY A 395 1.24 29.17 1.02
CA GLY A 395 0.00 28.59 0.51
C GLY A 395 -0.39 27.28 1.21
N GLU A 396 -0.97 26.35 0.45
CA GLU A 396 -1.49 25.05 0.93
C GLU A 396 -0.40 23.97 1.12
N SER A 397 0.89 24.35 1.06
CA SER A 397 2.03 23.43 1.11
C SER A 397 2.04 22.54 2.37
N THR A 398 2.37 21.25 2.21
CA THR A 398 2.58 20.31 3.34
C THR A 398 3.81 20.69 4.16
N THR A 399 4.87 21.17 3.51
CA THR A 399 6.13 21.63 4.09
C THR A 399 6.23 23.16 4.15
N GLY A 400 7.16 23.69 4.95
CA GLY A 400 7.41 25.12 5.10
C GLY A 400 8.83 25.44 5.58
N THR A 401 9.05 26.68 6.00
CA THR A 401 10.33 27.18 6.53
C THR A 401 10.16 27.58 7.99
N CYS A 402 11.11 27.20 8.85
CA CYS A 402 11.08 27.52 10.27
C CYS A 402 11.66 28.91 10.57
N VAL A 403 10.88 29.74 11.28
CA VAL A 403 11.20 31.12 11.63
C VAL A 403 11.04 31.37 13.13
N ASP A 404 11.72 32.40 13.63
CA ASP A 404 11.39 33.03 14.92
C ASP A 404 10.17 33.98 14.77
N ALA A 405 9.66 34.51 15.88
CA ALA A 405 8.45 35.34 15.89
C ALA A 405 8.57 36.63 15.05
N ASN A 406 9.78 37.17 14.89
CA ASN A 406 10.04 38.37 14.09
C ASN A 406 10.24 38.03 12.60
N GLY A 407 10.55 36.77 12.29
CA GLY A 407 10.59 36.24 10.92
C GLY A 407 9.21 35.97 10.32
N CYS A 408 8.12 36.12 11.08
CA CYS A 408 6.77 36.20 10.53
C CYS A 408 6.56 37.53 9.77
N PRO A 409 6.07 37.51 8.51
CA PRO A 409 5.69 38.73 7.81
C PRO A 409 4.55 39.45 8.53
N ALA A 410 4.47 40.78 8.40
CA ALA A 410 3.40 41.61 8.97
C ALA A 410 1.98 41.14 8.61
N THR A 411 1.80 40.47 7.47
CA THR A 411 0.54 39.88 6.99
C THR A 411 0.19 38.53 7.62
N HIS A 412 0.93 38.10 8.64
CA HIS A 412 0.75 36.84 9.35
C HIS A 412 0.62 37.10 10.86
N TYR A 413 -0.10 36.23 11.56
CA TYR A 413 -0.09 36.14 13.02
C TYR A 413 0.74 34.95 13.48
N VAL A 414 1.33 35.09 14.66
CA VAL A 414 1.94 33.99 15.40
C VAL A 414 0.85 33.21 16.12
N ASP A 415 0.78 31.91 15.89
CA ASP A 415 0.01 30.98 16.72
C ASP A 415 0.97 30.28 17.70
N GLU A 416 0.98 30.73 18.95
CA GLU A 416 1.83 30.21 20.02
C GLU A 416 1.52 28.77 20.43
N GLU A 417 0.26 28.36 20.26
CA GLU A 417 -0.25 27.06 20.66
C GLU A 417 0.03 26.01 19.57
N ALA A 418 -0.23 26.37 18.31
CA ALA A 418 0.05 25.52 17.16
C ALA A 418 1.52 25.60 16.67
N LYS A 419 2.32 26.53 17.23
CA LYS A 419 3.68 26.91 16.79
C LYS A 419 3.79 27.11 15.28
N LYS A 420 2.88 27.96 14.74
CA LYS A 420 2.76 28.26 13.30
C LYS A 420 2.74 29.74 13.03
N CYS A 421 3.17 30.11 11.83
CA CYS A 421 3.07 31.45 11.28
C CYS A 421 1.99 31.44 10.19
N ASN A 422 0.78 31.87 10.53
CA ASN A 422 -0.41 31.74 9.68
C ASN A 422 -0.81 33.11 9.10
N THR A 423 -1.36 33.16 7.88
CA THR A 423 -1.78 34.43 7.27
C THR A 423 -2.98 35.05 8.01
N CYS A 424 -3.08 36.38 8.02
CA CYS A 424 -4.23 37.10 8.56
C CYS A 424 -5.56 36.66 7.91
N VAL A 425 -5.53 36.36 6.61
CA VAL A 425 -6.69 35.89 5.84
C VAL A 425 -7.14 34.51 6.32
N SER A 426 -6.21 33.57 6.54
CA SER A 426 -6.53 32.25 7.14
C SER A 426 -7.01 32.34 8.59
N GLY A 427 -6.77 33.46 9.28
CA GLY A 427 -7.36 33.77 10.58
C GLY A 427 -8.80 34.30 10.51
N GLY A 428 -9.37 34.47 9.31
CA GLY A 428 -10.68 35.08 9.10
C GLY A 428 -10.68 36.61 9.17
N THR A 429 -9.54 37.27 9.02
CA THR A 429 -9.44 38.75 9.03
C THR A 429 -9.22 39.35 7.64
N VAL A 430 -9.84 40.51 7.39
CA VAL A 430 -9.97 41.10 6.03
C VAL A 430 -9.56 42.58 6.01
N ASP A 431 -8.82 43.02 4.97
CA ASP A 431 -8.30 44.38 4.78
C ASP A 431 -7.28 44.89 5.84
N CYS A 432 -6.77 44.01 6.68
CA CYS A 432 -5.92 44.39 7.82
C CYS A 432 -4.42 44.36 7.47
N THR A 433 -3.68 45.37 7.95
CA THR A 433 -2.24 45.51 7.69
C THR A 433 -1.40 44.60 8.58
N THR A 434 -1.85 44.41 9.83
CA THR A 434 -1.35 43.38 10.77
C THR A 434 -2.50 42.79 11.57
N CYS A 435 -2.30 41.57 12.08
CA CYS A 435 -3.28 40.84 12.90
C CYS A 435 -2.59 40.07 14.04
N GLU A 436 -3.38 39.62 15.02
CA GLU A 436 -2.91 38.83 16.17
C GLU A 436 -3.97 37.82 16.65
N LYS A 437 -3.55 36.66 17.19
CA LYS A 437 -4.45 35.66 17.79
C LYS A 437 -4.79 36.09 19.21
N GLY A 438 -6.02 36.54 19.44
CA GLY A 438 -6.60 36.73 20.76
C GLY A 438 -7.32 35.47 21.25
N ALA A 439 -7.85 35.52 22.48
CA ALA A 439 -8.65 34.43 23.06
C ALA A 439 -9.91 34.11 22.21
N ASN A 440 -10.49 35.12 21.56
CA ASN A 440 -11.68 34.99 20.71
C ASN A 440 -11.30 34.91 19.21
N GLY A 441 -10.23 34.17 18.92
CA GLY A 441 -9.64 34.01 17.59
C GLY A 441 -8.84 35.23 17.12
N VAL A 442 -8.54 35.26 15.82
CA VAL A 442 -7.69 36.30 15.22
C VAL A 442 -8.43 37.62 15.07
N VAL A 443 -7.73 38.72 15.33
CA VAL A 443 -8.22 40.10 15.21
C VAL A 443 -7.19 41.00 14.55
N CYS A 444 -7.63 42.12 14.00
CA CYS A 444 -6.79 43.11 13.35
C CYS A 444 -6.11 44.03 14.37
N LYS A 445 -4.79 44.19 14.21
CA LYS A 445 -3.93 44.97 15.10
C LYS A 445 -3.64 46.36 14.52
N THR A 446 -3.50 46.48 13.19
CA THR A 446 -3.43 47.76 12.48
C THR A 446 -4.21 47.76 11.17
N CYS A 447 -4.88 48.88 10.89
CA CYS A 447 -5.54 49.18 9.63
C CYS A 447 -4.65 50.04 8.71
N ALA A 448 -4.97 50.08 7.42
CA ALA A 448 -4.16 50.75 6.42
C ALA A 448 -4.33 52.28 6.47
N THR A 449 -3.22 53.00 6.27
CA THR A 449 -3.20 54.47 6.13
C THR A 449 -3.77 54.87 4.75
N GLY A 450 -5.09 54.93 4.66
CA GLY A 450 -5.82 55.20 3.42
C GLY A 450 -7.30 55.49 3.69
N LYS A 451 -8.20 54.84 2.94
CA LYS A 451 -9.66 54.93 3.16
C LYS A 451 -10.14 54.06 4.33
N LYS A 452 -9.63 52.83 4.45
CA LYS A 452 -10.06 51.83 5.45
C LYS A 452 -9.31 51.99 6.77
N THR A 453 -9.55 53.08 7.49
CA THR A 453 -8.80 53.45 8.72
C THR A 453 -9.45 53.00 10.02
N LYS A 454 -10.74 52.61 10.02
CA LYS A 454 -11.46 52.17 11.23
C LYS A 454 -11.39 50.65 11.37
N PHE A 455 -11.33 50.15 12.61
CA PHE A 455 -11.57 48.74 12.86
C PHE A 455 -13.06 48.43 12.71
N GLY A 456 -13.38 47.38 11.95
CA GLY A 456 -14.73 46.82 11.85
C GLY A 456 -15.17 46.11 13.13
N LEU A 457 -16.38 45.57 13.13
CA LEU A 457 -16.97 44.90 14.29
C LEU A 457 -16.11 43.74 14.79
N GLY A 458 -15.96 43.63 16.11
CA GLY A 458 -15.09 42.64 16.76
C GLY A 458 -13.61 42.74 16.36
N LYS A 459 -13.19 43.85 15.71
CA LYS A 459 -11.89 44.02 15.05
C LYS A 459 -11.56 42.91 14.03
N LYS A 460 -12.55 42.30 13.38
CA LYS A 460 -12.33 41.26 12.36
C LYS A 460 -11.91 41.81 10.99
N SER A 461 -12.12 43.10 10.74
CA SER A 461 -11.78 43.76 9.47
C SER A 461 -11.33 45.21 9.66
N CYS A 462 -10.90 45.85 8.58
CA CYS A 462 -10.67 47.29 8.50
C CYS A 462 -11.62 47.93 7.47
N VAL A 463 -12.28 49.03 7.83
CA VAL A 463 -13.39 49.63 7.07
C VAL A 463 -13.26 51.15 6.94
N GLU A 464 -13.88 51.72 5.90
CA GLU A 464 -13.96 53.18 5.67
C GLU A 464 -15.09 53.81 6.49
N ASN A 465 -16.25 53.14 6.54
CA ASN A 465 -17.39 53.49 7.38
C ASN A 465 -17.85 52.27 8.18
N CYS A 466 -18.46 52.50 9.34
CA CYS A 466 -19.05 51.43 10.12
C CYS A 466 -20.31 50.86 9.43
N PRO A 467 -20.56 49.54 9.50
CA PRO A 467 -21.76 48.92 8.91
C PRO A 467 -23.06 49.37 9.59
N SER A 468 -24.20 49.03 8.99
CA SER A 468 -25.53 49.35 9.52
C SER A 468 -25.69 48.92 10.98
N ASN A 469 -26.43 49.72 11.75
CA ASN A 469 -26.67 49.53 13.19
C ASN A 469 -25.38 49.48 14.04
N SER A 470 -24.30 50.12 13.57
CA SER A 470 -23.06 50.31 14.33
C SER A 470 -22.48 51.71 14.15
N ASN A 471 -21.61 52.15 15.07
CA ASN A 471 -20.84 53.39 14.95
C ASN A 471 -19.57 53.35 15.83
N ASP A 472 -18.69 54.35 15.66
CA ASP A 472 -17.47 54.53 16.46
C ASP A 472 -17.52 55.71 17.44
N LYS A 473 -18.72 56.15 17.87
CA LYS A 473 -18.87 57.25 18.84
C LYS A 473 -18.41 56.85 20.25
N LYS A 474 -18.58 55.58 20.61
CA LYS A 474 -18.22 55.02 21.93
C LYS A 474 -16.72 54.78 22.06
N THR A 475 -16.10 54.25 21.00
CA THR A 475 -14.66 54.02 20.90
C THR A 475 -14.17 54.58 19.55
N PRO A 476 -13.63 55.81 19.50
CA PRO A 476 -13.21 56.45 18.26
C PRO A 476 -12.31 55.56 17.37
N GLY A 477 -12.70 55.39 16.11
CA GLY A 477 -11.97 54.52 15.16
C GLY A 477 -12.21 53.01 15.32
N THR A 478 -13.08 52.56 16.23
CA THR A 478 -13.54 51.16 16.33
C THR A 478 -15.06 51.10 16.24
N CYS A 479 -15.59 50.37 15.27
CA CYS A 479 -17.02 50.20 15.11
C CYS A 479 -17.58 49.25 16.18
N GLU A 480 -18.61 49.69 16.89
CA GLU A 480 -19.40 48.92 17.85
C GLU A 480 -20.89 49.01 17.51
N CYS A 481 -21.67 47.96 17.77
CA CYS A 481 -23.11 47.98 17.54
C CYS A 481 -23.81 49.02 18.42
N VAL A 482 -24.94 49.54 17.93
CA VAL A 482 -25.82 50.42 18.74
C VAL A 482 -26.55 49.61 19.81
N GLU A 483 -27.05 50.29 20.84
CA GLU A 483 -27.80 49.70 21.94
C GLU A 483 -29.00 48.88 21.42
N GLY A 484 -29.17 47.65 21.92
CA GLY A 484 -30.14 46.67 21.42
C GLY A 484 -29.67 45.79 20.24
N TYR A 485 -28.43 45.96 19.76
CA TYR A 485 -27.84 45.17 18.69
C TYR A 485 -26.49 44.54 19.09
N VAL A 486 -26.22 43.33 18.61
CA VAL A 486 -24.99 42.57 18.87
C VAL A 486 -24.26 42.20 17.56
N PRO A 487 -22.91 42.07 17.56
CA PRO A 487 -22.17 41.71 16.34
C PRO A 487 -22.51 40.32 15.82
N GLU A 488 -22.51 40.17 14.50
CA GLU A 488 -22.43 38.87 13.82
C GLU A 488 -21.03 38.25 14.00
N GLU A 489 -20.93 36.90 14.02
CA GLU A 489 -19.64 36.20 14.17
C GLU A 489 -18.60 36.57 13.10
N ALA A 490 -19.07 36.87 11.88
CA ALA A 490 -18.23 37.31 10.76
C ALA A 490 -17.75 38.77 10.86
N GLY A 491 -18.24 39.55 11.82
CA GLY A 491 -17.93 40.98 11.96
C GLY A 491 -18.45 41.87 10.83
N THR A 492 -19.37 41.35 10.01
CA THR A 492 -19.94 42.01 8.82
C THR A 492 -21.06 42.99 9.13
N GLY A 493 -21.89 42.70 10.14
CA GLY A 493 -23.04 43.49 10.54
C GLY A 493 -23.43 43.29 12.01
N CYS A 494 -24.48 44.01 12.42
CA CYS A 494 -25.07 43.93 13.75
C CYS A 494 -26.52 43.44 13.64
N ARG A 495 -26.83 42.36 14.37
CA ARG A 495 -28.18 41.79 14.48
C ARG A 495 -28.86 42.28 15.75
N GLU A 496 -30.19 42.22 15.83
CA GLU A 496 -30.91 42.56 17.06
C GLU A 496 -30.62 41.53 18.16
N GLU A 497 -30.61 42.01 19.40
CA GLU A 497 -30.40 41.23 20.63
C GLU A 497 -31.61 40.32 20.96
N SER A 498 -32.69 40.42 20.18
CA SER A 498 -33.95 39.67 20.29
C SER A 498 -33.90 38.25 19.72
N ASP A 499 -32.91 37.90 18.89
CA ASP A 499 -32.75 36.54 18.34
C ASP A 499 -31.84 35.66 19.23
N PRO A 500 -32.26 34.43 19.61
CA PRO A 500 -31.46 33.55 20.47
C PRO A 500 -30.16 33.10 19.81
N PRO A 501 -29.11 32.76 20.57
CA PRO A 501 -27.85 32.25 20.02
C PRO A 501 -28.03 30.97 19.21
N ALA A 502 -27.15 30.75 18.22
CA ALA A 502 -27.06 29.48 17.51
C ALA A 502 -26.93 28.32 18.51
N ALA A 503 -27.86 27.37 18.45
CA ALA A 503 -27.96 26.34 19.46
C ALA A 503 -26.81 25.33 19.31
N GLN A 504 -25.93 25.29 20.31
CA GLN A 504 -24.89 24.27 20.42
C GLN A 504 -25.52 22.87 20.39
N CYS A 505 -25.29 22.14 19.31
CA CYS A 505 -25.77 20.78 19.13
C CYS A 505 -25.01 19.82 20.07
N ASN A 506 -25.70 18.79 20.57
CA ASN A 506 -25.05 17.66 21.24
C ASN A 506 -24.31 16.75 20.24
N THR A 507 -24.71 16.78 18.97
CA THR A 507 -24.17 15.96 17.88
C THR A 507 -22.73 16.37 17.55
N PRO A 508 -21.73 15.47 17.67
CA PRO A 508 -20.32 15.83 17.46
C PRO A 508 -20.02 16.26 16.01
N GLY A 509 -19.32 17.39 15.85
CA GLY A 509 -19.00 17.94 14.54
C GLY A 509 -20.20 18.53 13.78
N CYS A 510 -21.29 18.83 14.48
CA CYS A 510 -22.51 19.41 13.92
C CYS A 510 -22.55 20.93 14.10
N ARG A 511 -22.65 21.66 12.99
CA ARG A 511 -22.71 23.12 12.94
C ARG A 511 -24.13 23.66 13.18
N THR A 512 -25.15 22.97 12.68
CA THR A 512 -26.57 23.33 12.87
C THR A 512 -27.44 22.08 13.01
N CYS A 513 -28.43 22.08 13.88
CA CYS A 513 -29.33 20.95 14.14
C CYS A 513 -30.79 21.39 14.36
N GLY A 514 -31.73 20.48 14.12
CA GLY A 514 -33.13 20.59 14.55
C GLY A 514 -33.35 19.95 15.93
N GLU A 515 -34.38 20.40 16.67
CA GLU A 515 -34.67 20.01 18.06
C GLU A 515 -33.41 19.94 18.97
N PRO A 516 -32.61 21.03 19.04
CA PRO A 516 -31.31 21.04 19.71
C PRO A 516 -31.38 20.71 21.20
N LYS A 517 -30.35 19.99 21.68
CA LYS A 517 -30.21 19.52 23.07
C LYS A 517 -31.32 18.58 23.55
N THR A 518 -32.09 17.98 22.63
CA THR A 518 -33.10 16.96 22.94
C THR A 518 -32.64 15.54 22.55
N SER A 519 -33.40 14.52 22.94
CA SER A 519 -33.24 13.14 22.45
C SER A 519 -33.71 12.91 21.00
N LYS A 520 -34.18 13.96 20.32
CA LYS A 520 -34.56 13.96 18.90
C LYS A 520 -33.71 14.93 18.08
N GLU A 521 -32.57 15.38 18.61
CA GLU A 521 -31.67 16.25 17.87
C GLU A 521 -31.21 15.57 16.58
N VAL A 522 -31.35 16.27 15.45
CA VAL A 522 -30.91 15.80 14.12
C VAL A 522 -30.02 16.87 13.51
N CYS A 523 -28.80 16.51 13.11
CA CYS A 523 -27.91 17.45 12.46
C CYS A 523 -28.40 17.82 11.04
N THR A 524 -28.23 19.09 10.68
CA THR A 524 -28.62 19.67 9.37
C THR A 524 -27.45 20.34 8.64
N GLU A 525 -26.29 20.50 9.28
CA GLU A 525 -25.03 20.90 8.66
C GLU A 525 -23.84 20.43 9.50
N CYS A 526 -22.82 19.86 8.86
CA CYS A 526 -21.59 19.42 9.53
C CYS A 526 -20.47 20.46 9.44
N GLU A 527 -19.53 20.40 10.38
CA GLU A 527 -18.37 21.28 10.44
C GLU A 527 -17.26 20.87 9.46
N GLY A 528 -16.59 21.87 8.87
CA GLY A 528 -15.40 21.68 8.05
C GLY A 528 -15.65 20.87 6.78
N THR A 529 -14.93 19.76 6.62
CA THR A 529 -14.98 18.89 5.43
C THR A 529 -16.02 17.78 5.52
N LYS A 530 -16.57 17.51 6.71
CA LYS A 530 -17.44 16.36 7.01
C LYS A 530 -18.73 16.38 6.19
N ALA A 531 -19.32 15.19 6.00
CA ALA A 531 -20.57 15.00 5.29
C ALA A 531 -21.68 14.49 6.21
N LEU A 532 -22.92 14.91 5.93
CA LEU A 532 -24.11 14.50 6.67
C LEU A 532 -24.57 13.08 6.28
N THR A 533 -24.70 12.17 7.24
CA THR A 533 -25.24 10.82 7.02
C THR A 533 -26.76 10.83 6.81
N PRO A 534 -27.37 9.74 6.30
CA PRO A 534 -28.83 9.60 6.22
C PRO A 534 -29.56 9.66 7.57
N THR A 535 -28.87 9.48 8.70
CA THR A 535 -29.41 9.63 10.06
C THR A 535 -29.22 11.03 10.67
N GLY A 536 -28.68 11.99 9.89
CA GLY A 536 -28.40 13.34 10.39
C GLY A 536 -27.25 13.35 11.40
N GLN A 537 -26.18 12.62 11.11
CA GLN A 537 -24.92 12.59 11.86
C GLN A 537 -23.77 13.06 10.95
N CYS A 538 -22.59 13.34 11.51
CA CYS A 538 -21.45 13.84 10.74
C CYS A 538 -20.31 12.82 10.67
N ILE A 539 -19.87 12.49 9.45
CA ILE A 539 -18.77 11.56 9.16
C ILE A 539 -17.71 12.20 8.27
N ASP A 540 -16.45 11.78 8.42
CA ASP A 540 -15.31 12.34 7.68
C ASP A 540 -15.23 11.86 6.22
N ALA A 541 -15.62 10.61 5.94
CA ALA A 541 -15.70 10.07 4.58
C ALA A 541 -16.99 9.24 4.40
N CYS A 542 -17.68 9.43 3.28
CA CYS A 542 -18.91 8.67 2.99
C CYS A 542 -18.65 7.22 2.57
N GLY A 543 -17.42 6.87 2.18
CA GLY A 543 -17.04 5.50 1.79
C GLY A 543 -17.19 4.50 2.93
N ASP A 544 -16.91 4.93 4.16
CA ASP A 544 -16.95 4.12 5.40
C ASP A 544 -18.35 3.58 5.72
N LEU A 545 -19.38 4.20 5.13
CA LEU A 545 -20.78 3.77 5.25
C LEU A 545 -21.08 2.52 4.39
N GLY A 546 -20.25 2.19 3.40
CA GLY A 546 -20.38 1.03 2.52
C GLY A 546 -21.40 1.24 1.40
N GLY A 547 -20.92 1.50 0.17
CA GLY A 547 -21.81 1.77 -0.98
C GLY A 547 -22.47 3.15 -0.94
N TYR A 548 -21.88 4.11 -0.22
CA TYR A 548 -22.26 5.52 -0.25
C TYR A 548 -21.13 6.37 -0.86
N TYR A 549 -21.48 7.54 -1.38
CA TYR A 549 -20.56 8.50 -2.00
C TYR A 549 -20.83 9.92 -1.48
N GLU A 550 -19.83 10.80 -1.54
CA GLU A 550 -19.99 12.23 -1.23
C GLU A 550 -20.81 12.94 -2.31
N GLY A 551 -21.88 13.60 -1.89
CA GLY A 551 -22.69 14.45 -2.76
C GLY A 551 -23.34 15.60 -2.00
N THR A 552 -24.38 16.19 -2.60
CA THR A 552 -25.05 17.38 -2.07
C THR A 552 -26.53 17.09 -1.79
N ASN A 553 -27.02 17.42 -0.59
CA ASN A 553 -28.45 17.30 -0.26
C ASN A 553 -29.29 18.39 -0.95
N GLU A 554 -30.62 18.31 -0.81
CA GLU A 554 -31.57 19.26 -1.42
C GLU A 554 -31.36 20.72 -0.94
N GLY A 555 -30.74 20.91 0.23
CA GLY A 555 -30.37 22.22 0.79
C GLY A 555 -28.98 22.73 0.39
N GLY A 556 -28.30 22.09 -0.57
CA GLY A 556 -26.98 22.54 -1.06
C GLY A 556 -25.78 22.14 -0.18
N LYS A 557 -25.98 21.31 0.85
CA LYS A 557 -24.95 20.94 1.84
C LYS A 557 -24.34 19.56 1.58
N LYS A 558 -23.10 19.32 2.03
CA LYS A 558 -22.41 18.01 1.94
C LYS A 558 -23.22 16.90 2.63
N ALA A 559 -23.50 15.82 1.92
CA ALA A 559 -24.21 14.66 2.45
C ALA A 559 -23.81 13.35 1.76
N CYS A 560 -23.86 12.24 2.49
CA CYS A 560 -23.60 10.91 1.97
C CYS A 560 -24.82 10.36 1.24
N LYS A 561 -24.70 10.15 -0.07
CA LYS A 561 -25.73 9.56 -0.92
C LYS A 561 -25.47 8.08 -1.14
N LYS A 562 -26.54 7.28 -1.15
CA LYS A 562 -26.47 5.85 -1.47
C LYS A 562 -26.15 5.67 -2.95
N CYS A 563 -25.26 4.74 -3.28
CA CYS A 563 -25.03 4.32 -4.65
C CYS A 563 -26.18 3.38 -5.09
N GLU A 564 -27.17 3.95 -5.78
CA GLU A 564 -28.38 3.22 -6.20
C GLU A 564 -28.25 2.55 -7.58
N VAL A 565 -27.11 2.68 -8.24
CA VAL A 565 -26.86 2.03 -9.54
C VAL A 565 -26.76 0.51 -9.34
N GLU A 566 -27.66 -0.23 -9.99
CA GLU A 566 -27.74 -1.68 -9.87
C GLU A 566 -26.40 -2.35 -10.26
N ASN A 567 -26.01 -3.37 -9.50
CA ASN A 567 -24.74 -4.11 -9.66
C ASN A 567 -23.45 -3.25 -9.58
N CYS A 568 -23.55 -2.01 -9.11
CA CYS A 568 -22.41 -1.18 -8.75
C CYS A 568 -21.85 -1.53 -7.37
N LEU A 569 -20.55 -1.30 -7.16
CA LEU A 569 -19.85 -1.40 -5.87
C LEU A 569 -19.54 -0.01 -5.29
N LEU A 570 -19.08 0.92 -6.13
CA LEU A 570 -18.72 2.30 -5.75
C LEU A 570 -19.22 3.29 -6.81
N CYS A 571 -19.90 4.36 -6.38
CA CYS A 571 -20.29 5.48 -7.26
C CYS A 571 -19.30 6.64 -7.17
N ASN A 572 -19.16 7.40 -8.26
CA ASN A 572 -18.44 8.66 -8.27
C ASN A 572 -19.28 9.80 -7.62
N PRO A 573 -18.72 11.00 -7.38
CA PRO A 573 -19.46 12.14 -6.80
C PRO A 573 -20.69 12.62 -7.59
N GLN A 574 -20.86 12.18 -8.84
CA GLN A 574 -22.01 12.47 -9.70
C GLN A 574 -23.12 11.41 -9.58
N GLY A 575 -22.94 10.39 -8.72
CA GLY A 575 -23.87 9.27 -8.56
C GLY A 575 -23.84 8.25 -9.70
N GLN A 576 -22.87 8.35 -10.61
CA GLN A 576 -22.66 7.36 -11.67
C GLN A 576 -21.80 6.21 -11.13
N CYS A 577 -22.01 4.99 -11.61
CA CYS A 577 -21.17 3.89 -11.14
C CYS A 577 -19.72 4.07 -11.59
N ASP A 578 -18.78 3.95 -10.65
CA ASP A 578 -17.36 3.99 -10.96
C ASP A 578 -16.75 2.59 -11.10
N THR A 579 -17.07 1.69 -10.15
CA THR A 579 -16.63 0.30 -10.10
C THR A 579 -17.81 -0.65 -9.99
N CYS A 580 -17.94 -1.59 -10.93
CA CYS A 580 -18.98 -2.63 -10.92
C CYS A 580 -18.59 -3.84 -10.06
N LYS A 581 -19.58 -4.65 -9.67
CA LYS A 581 -19.37 -5.97 -9.06
C LYS A 581 -18.89 -6.99 -10.10
N ASP A 582 -18.23 -8.06 -9.64
CA ASP A 582 -17.89 -9.23 -10.45
C ASP A 582 -19.12 -9.74 -11.23
N GLY A 583 -18.90 -10.22 -12.46
CA GLY A 583 -19.95 -10.54 -13.41
C GLY A 583 -20.55 -9.34 -14.17
N TYR A 584 -20.08 -8.11 -13.95
CA TYR A 584 -20.52 -6.90 -14.65
C TYR A 584 -19.34 -6.00 -15.09
N TYR A 585 -19.58 -5.16 -16.10
CA TYR A 585 -18.63 -4.14 -16.59
C TYR A 585 -19.29 -2.77 -16.73
N LYS A 586 -18.48 -1.71 -16.65
CA LYS A 586 -18.92 -0.32 -16.78
C LYS A 586 -19.25 0.02 -18.23
N SER A 587 -20.48 0.44 -18.49
CA SER A 587 -20.93 0.92 -19.80
C SER A 587 -21.60 2.28 -19.61
N GLY A 588 -20.84 3.36 -19.82
CA GLY A 588 -21.25 4.70 -19.43
C GLY A 588 -21.38 4.81 -17.90
N ALA A 589 -22.55 5.22 -17.42
CA ALA A 589 -22.83 5.40 -15.99
C ALA A 589 -23.35 4.13 -15.27
N ALA A 590 -23.57 3.02 -15.99
CA ALA A 590 -24.24 1.82 -15.50
C ALA A 590 -23.38 0.55 -15.60
N CYS A 591 -23.73 -0.47 -14.83
CA CYS A 591 -23.12 -1.80 -14.89
C CYS A 591 -23.92 -2.74 -15.79
N VAL A 592 -23.31 -3.22 -16.87
CA VAL A 592 -23.90 -4.18 -17.80
C VAL A 592 -23.30 -5.56 -17.55
N LYS A 593 -24.11 -6.61 -17.65
CA LYS A 593 -23.67 -7.98 -17.32
C LYS A 593 -22.63 -8.50 -18.31
N CYS A 594 -21.60 -9.17 -17.79
CA CYS A 594 -20.63 -9.91 -18.56
C CYS A 594 -21.24 -11.12 -19.27
N ASN A 595 -20.54 -11.64 -20.27
CA ASN A 595 -20.86 -12.97 -20.80
C ASN A 595 -20.69 -14.03 -19.71
N THR A 596 -21.57 -15.04 -19.68
CA THR A 596 -21.53 -16.13 -18.69
C THR A 596 -20.30 -17.03 -18.80
N SER A 597 -19.45 -16.85 -19.83
CA SER A 597 -18.12 -17.45 -19.90
C SER A 597 -17.10 -16.82 -18.93
N CYS A 598 -17.24 -15.52 -18.66
CA CYS A 598 -16.29 -14.68 -17.91
C CYS A 598 -16.61 -14.60 -16.42
N LYS A 599 -15.60 -14.35 -15.58
CA LYS A 599 -15.79 -13.88 -14.20
C LYS A 599 -15.83 -12.36 -14.13
N THR A 600 -14.87 -11.69 -14.75
CA THR A 600 -14.90 -10.24 -15.03
C THR A 600 -14.62 -9.99 -16.50
N CYS A 601 -15.08 -8.86 -17.03
CA CYS A 601 -14.96 -8.51 -18.44
C CYS A 601 -14.78 -7.00 -18.64
N ALA A 602 -14.29 -6.61 -19.83
CA ALA A 602 -14.30 -5.23 -20.30
C ALA A 602 -15.52 -4.92 -21.20
N ASN A 603 -16.19 -5.95 -21.72
CA ASN A 603 -17.42 -5.84 -22.50
C ASN A 603 -18.24 -7.15 -22.45
N GLY A 604 -19.50 -7.10 -22.87
CA GLY A 604 -20.45 -8.23 -22.75
C GLY A 604 -20.23 -9.42 -23.70
N ASN A 605 -19.23 -9.38 -24.57
CA ASN A 605 -18.94 -10.47 -25.51
C ASN A 605 -18.13 -11.60 -24.85
N SER A 606 -18.19 -12.80 -25.41
CA SER A 606 -17.46 -13.98 -24.88
C SER A 606 -15.93 -13.88 -24.98
N ASN A 607 -15.42 -13.01 -25.86
CA ASN A 607 -14.00 -12.65 -25.97
C ASN A 607 -13.64 -11.35 -25.22
N GLY A 608 -14.60 -10.74 -24.52
CA GLY A 608 -14.41 -9.55 -23.70
C GLY A 608 -13.95 -9.83 -22.28
N CYS A 609 -13.64 -11.09 -21.92
CA CYS A 609 -13.28 -11.45 -20.56
C CYS A 609 -11.93 -10.83 -20.16
N THR A 610 -11.84 -10.36 -18.93
CA THR A 610 -10.62 -9.88 -18.27
C THR A 610 -10.20 -10.76 -17.09
N SER A 611 -11.10 -11.63 -16.59
CA SER A 611 -10.75 -12.80 -15.78
C SER A 611 -11.76 -13.94 -15.98
N CYS A 612 -11.39 -15.14 -15.55
CA CYS A 612 -12.18 -16.36 -15.72
C CYS A 612 -12.51 -17.01 -14.37
N GLU A 613 -13.57 -17.83 -14.36
CA GLU A 613 -13.86 -18.71 -13.22
C GLU A 613 -12.75 -19.76 -13.03
N PRO A 614 -12.51 -20.26 -11.80
CA PRO A 614 -11.52 -21.30 -11.54
C PRO A 614 -11.68 -22.52 -12.46
N LYS A 615 -10.55 -23.12 -12.84
CA LYS A 615 -10.42 -24.20 -13.85
C LYS A 615 -10.64 -23.76 -15.31
N LYS A 616 -10.77 -22.46 -15.59
CA LYS A 616 -10.76 -21.88 -16.95
C LYS A 616 -9.58 -20.91 -17.12
N ALA A 617 -8.82 -21.06 -18.20
CA ALA A 617 -7.73 -20.17 -18.57
C ALA A 617 -8.22 -19.07 -19.53
N LEU A 618 -7.69 -17.85 -19.38
CA LEU A 618 -8.01 -16.74 -20.27
C LEU A 618 -7.14 -16.81 -21.53
N SER A 619 -7.77 -17.05 -22.69
CA SER A 619 -7.08 -17.13 -23.97
C SER A 619 -7.19 -15.81 -24.72
N TYR A 620 -6.07 -15.11 -24.84
CA TYR A 620 -5.96 -13.85 -25.56
C TYR A 620 -6.10 -14.06 -27.07
N GLU A 621 -6.89 -13.18 -27.69
CA GLU A 621 -7.06 -13.07 -29.15
C GLU A 621 -6.63 -11.65 -29.63
N GLY A 622 -6.04 -10.87 -28.72
CA GLY A 622 -5.54 -9.51 -28.90
C GLY A 622 -4.98 -8.96 -27.58
N GLU A 623 -4.83 -7.65 -27.47
CA GLU A 623 -4.37 -6.98 -26.25
C GLU A 623 -5.48 -6.88 -25.18
N GLY A 624 -5.12 -7.11 -23.91
CA GLY A 624 -5.94 -6.80 -22.73
C GLY A 624 -7.18 -7.67 -22.45
N THR A 625 -7.77 -8.34 -23.45
CA THR A 625 -9.00 -9.15 -23.31
C THR A 625 -8.88 -10.51 -24.00
N GLY A 626 -9.74 -11.46 -23.63
CA GLY A 626 -9.75 -12.78 -24.25
C GLY A 626 -10.99 -13.62 -23.95
N THR A 627 -10.95 -14.86 -24.44
CA THR A 627 -12.01 -15.86 -24.30
C THR A 627 -11.66 -16.87 -23.21
N CYS A 628 -12.53 -17.09 -22.23
CA CYS A 628 -12.32 -18.11 -21.18
C CYS A 628 -12.50 -19.53 -21.74
N LYS A 629 -11.40 -20.28 -21.86
CA LYS A 629 -11.33 -21.66 -22.35
C LYS A 629 -11.03 -22.62 -21.17
N PRO A 630 -11.28 -23.93 -21.26
CA PRO A 630 -10.89 -24.87 -20.19
C PRO A 630 -9.40 -24.77 -19.85
N GLY A 631 -9.06 -24.91 -18.57
CA GLY A 631 -7.67 -24.97 -18.12
C GLY A 631 -6.87 -26.12 -18.74
N CYS A 632 -5.55 -26.06 -18.57
CA CYS A 632 -4.60 -27.00 -19.14
C CYS A 632 -4.92 -28.46 -18.82
N LYS A 633 -4.73 -29.35 -19.80
CA LYS A 633 -4.81 -30.80 -19.63
C LYS A 633 -3.54 -31.45 -20.23
N PRO A 634 -2.84 -32.35 -19.50
CA PRO A 634 -1.69 -33.06 -20.03
C PRO A 634 -2.02 -33.78 -21.34
N GLY A 635 -1.14 -33.66 -22.34
CA GLY A 635 -1.31 -34.22 -23.68
C GLY A 635 -2.18 -33.39 -24.64
N ALA A 636 -2.87 -32.34 -24.18
CA ALA A 636 -3.67 -31.46 -25.03
C ALA A 636 -2.87 -30.25 -25.53
N ASN A 637 -3.16 -29.78 -26.75
CA ASN A 637 -2.57 -28.57 -27.35
C ASN A 637 -1.03 -28.50 -27.25
N ASN A 638 -0.38 -29.66 -27.48
CA ASN A 638 1.06 -29.88 -27.38
C ASN A 638 1.69 -29.68 -25.98
N CYS A 639 0.89 -29.49 -24.94
CA CYS A 639 1.36 -29.43 -23.57
C CYS A 639 1.63 -30.85 -23.03
N GLU A 640 2.80 -31.08 -22.47
CA GLU A 640 3.15 -32.32 -21.76
C GLU A 640 2.66 -32.29 -20.30
N LYS A 641 2.92 -31.19 -19.58
CA LYS A 641 2.66 -31.06 -18.13
C LYS A 641 1.93 -29.77 -17.80
N CYS A 642 0.96 -29.85 -16.90
CA CYS A 642 0.11 -28.73 -16.45
C CYS A 642 0.28 -28.46 -14.95
N GLU A 643 1.52 -28.34 -14.50
CA GLU A 643 1.85 -28.31 -13.05
C GLU A 643 1.76 -26.89 -12.46
N LEU A 644 1.83 -25.85 -13.30
CA LEU A 644 1.55 -24.48 -12.88
C LEU A 644 0.04 -24.33 -12.60
N THR A 645 -0.32 -23.96 -11.37
CA THR A 645 -1.69 -23.62 -10.98
C THR A 645 -1.72 -22.21 -10.39
N VAL A 646 -2.61 -21.36 -10.90
CA VAL A 646 -2.82 -19.97 -10.45
C VAL A 646 -4.32 -19.72 -10.36
N ASP A 647 -4.77 -19.17 -9.23
CA ASP A 647 -6.19 -18.91 -8.92
C ASP A 647 -7.11 -20.14 -9.10
N GLY A 648 -6.59 -21.34 -8.86
CA GLY A 648 -7.29 -22.62 -9.05
C GLY A 648 -7.45 -23.06 -10.51
N THR A 649 -6.75 -22.42 -11.44
CA THR A 649 -6.68 -22.78 -12.86
C THR A 649 -5.30 -23.33 -13.21
N ALA A 650 -5.26 -24.47 -13.90
CA ALA A 650 -4.01 -25.07 -14.40
C ALA A 650 -3.59 -24.46 -15.75
N TYR A 651 -2.29 -24.24 -15.90
CA TYR A 651 -1.61 -23.69 -17.08
C TYR A 651 -0.46 -24.63 -17.51
N CYS A 652 0.01 -24.53 -18.75
CA CYS A 652 1.10 -25.39 -19.22
C CYS A 652 2.44 -25.03 -18.55
N SER A 653 3.11 -26.01 -17.94
CA SER A 653 4.46 -25.89 -17.37
C SER A 653 5.54 -26.51 -18.25
N LYS A 654 5.19 -27.47 -19.14
CA LYS A 654 6.12 -28.05 -20.11
C LYS A 654 5.43 -28.43 -21.41
N CYS A 655 6.05 -28.09 -22.53
CA CYS A 655 5.65 -28.48 -23.88
C CYS A 655 6.29 -29.79 -24.32
N LYS A 656 5.59 -30.53 -25.17
CA LYS A 656 6.03 -31.83 -25.69
C LYS A 656 7.10 -31.70 -26.78
N ASP A 657 7.00 -30.67 -27.63
CA ASP A 657 8.03 -30.38 -28.63
C ASP A 657 9.21 -29.65 -27.98
N ALA A 658 10.42 -30.20 -28.15
CA ALA A 658 11.67 -29.65 -27.64
C ALA A 658 11.94 -28.18 -28.05
N GLY A 659 11.47 -27.77 -29.24
CA GLY A 659 11.60 -26.42 -29.78
C GLY A 659 10.46 -25.46 -29.40
N GLN A 660 9.60 -25.85 -28.45
CA GLN A 660 8.54 -25.02 -27.89
C GLN A 660 8.73 -24.85 -26.38
N PHE A 661 8.15 -23.78 -25.83
CA PHE A 661 8.10 -23.50 -24.40
C PHE A 661 6.72 -22.90 -24.06
N PRO A 662 6.26 -22.94 -22.80
CA PRO A 662 5.03 -22.28 -22.40
C PRO A 662 5.23 -20.75 -22.39
N GLN A 663 4.50 -20.02 -23.23
CA GLN A 663 4.33 -18.58 -23.12
C GLN A 663 2.90 -18.26 -22.66
N ASN A 664 2.75 -17.51 -21.57
CA ASN A 664 1.48 -17.26 -20.88
C ASN A 664 0.68 -18.56 -20.59
N GLY A 665 1.38 -19.69 -20.38
CA GLY A 665 0.78 -20.99 -20.11
C GLY A 665 0.28 -21.76 -21.34
N VAL A 666 0.66 -21.35 -22.56
CA VAL A 666 0.35 -22.03 -23.84
C VAL A 666 1.64 -22.28 -24.63
N CYS A 667 1.77 -23.46 -25.23
CA CYS A 667 2.98 -23.82 -25.99
C CYS A 667 3.19 -22.96 -27.23
N SER A 668 4.37 -22.34 -27.31
CA SER A 668 4.78 -21.40 -28.35
C SER A 668 6.20 -21.75 -28.84
N ALA A 669 6.50 -21.49 -30.11
CA ALA A 669 7.79 -21.86 -30.72
C ALA A 669 8.92 -20.89 -30.35
N ALA A 670 10.12 -21.43 -30.10
CA ALA A 670 11.31 -20.65 -29.77
C ALA A 670 11.95 -19.92 -30.98
N ALA A 671 11.44 -20.12 -32.20
CA ALA A 671 11.94 -19.52 -33.43
C ALA A 671 10.93 -18.51 -34.00
N GLY A 672 11.24 -17.22 -33.90
CA GLY A 672 10.35 -16.14 -34.36
C GLY A 672 10.98 -14.74 -34.21
N LYS A 673 10.26 -13.71 -34.66
CA LYS A 673 10.79 -12.33 -34.77
C LYS A 673 10.92 -11.57 -33.44
N ALA A 674 10.52 -12.18 -32.32
CA ALA A 674 10.73 -11.72 -30.97
C ALA A 674 10.94 -12.96 -30.08
N ILE A 675 12.19 -13.36 -29.88
CA ILE A 675 12.54 -14.47 -28.99
C ILE A 675 12.39 -13.97 -27.55
N THR A 676 11.34 -14.43 -26.86
CA THR A 676 11.03 -14.13 -25.46
C THR A 676 11.68 -15.10 -24.47
N CYS A 677 12.31 -16.16 -24.98
CA CYS A 677 12.86 -17.26 -24.19
C CYS A 677 14.10 -17.87 -24.87
N THR A 678 15.17 -18.15 -24.11
CA THR A 678 16.22 -19.08 -24.57
C THR A 678 15.91 -20.50 -24.09
N THR A 679 15.86 -21.47 -25.01
CA THR A 679 15.56 -22.88 -24.73
C THR A 679 16.72 -23.80 -25.12
N LYS A 680 17.10 -24.76 -24.26
CA LYS A 680 18.08 -25.82 -24.56
C LYS A 680 17.46 -27.12 -25.11
N GLY A 681 16.27 -27.06 -25.72
CA GLY A 681 15.64 -28.22 -26.36
C GLY A 681 14.87 -29.14 -25.41
N THR A 682 14.34 -28.61 -24.32
CA THR A 682 13.76 -29.38 -23.19
C THR A 682 12.25 -29.27 -23.05
N GLY A 683 11.57 -28.48 -23.91
CA GLY A 683 10.12 -28.21 -23.78
C GLY A 683 9.78 -27.14 -22.73
N VAL A 684 10.79 -26.54 -22.10
CA VAL A 684 10.69 -25.48 -21.08
C VAL A 684 11.65 -24.34 -21.41
N CYS A 685 11.47 -23.20 -20.75
CA CYS A 685 12.37 -22.06 -20.87
C CYS A 685 13.50 -22.07 -19.84
N ASP A 686 14.75 -21.92 -20.29
CA ASP A 686 15.91 -21.74 -19.41
C ASP A 686 16.03 -20.30 -18.89
N LYS A 687 15.74 -19.28 -19.72
CA LYS A 687 15.75 -17.86 -19.35
C LYS A 687 14.77 -17.05 -20.20
N CYS A 688 13.93 -16.26 -19.55
CA CYS A 688 13.03 -15.31 -20.20
C CYS A 688 13.72 -13.97 -20.48
N THR A 689 13.19 -13.22 -21.44
CA THR A 689 13.72 -11.93 -21.92
C THR A 689 12.58 -10.95 -22.19
N ASN A 690 12.90 -9.71 -22.59
CA ASN A 690 11.94 -8.67 -22.95
C ASN A 690 10.95 -8.32 -21.82
N GLY A 691 11.38 -8.42 -20.55
CA GLY A 691 10.54 -8.13 -19.38
C GLY A 691 9.53 -9.21 -18.99
N LEU A 692 9.56 -10.40 -19.59
CA LEU A 692 8.70 -11.52 -19.18
C LEU A 692 9.27 -12.25 -17.95
N LEU A 693 8.38 -12.64 -17.04
CA LEU A 693 8.66 -13.46 -15.85
C LEU A 693 8.93 -14.91 -16.23
N ARG A 694 9.99 -15.55 -15.71
CA ARG A 694 10.15 -17.02 -15.71
C ARG A 694 9.41 -17.63 -14.52
N MET A 695 8.56 -18.62 -14.77
CA MET A 695 7.78 -19.33 -13.75
C MET A 695 7.49 -20.79 -14.16
N ASN A 696 7.84 -21.77 -13.33
CA ASN A 696 7.60 -23.21 -13.56
C ASN A 696 7.87 -23.65 -15.02
N GLY A 697 9.02 -23.28 -15.58
CA GLY A 697 9.44 -23.65 -16.94
C GLY A 697 8.82 -22.85 -18.10
N GLY A 698 8.04 -21.80 -17.87
CA GLY A 698 7.49 -20.92 -18.92
C GLY A 698 7.83 -19.43 -18.75
N CYS A 699 7.46 -18.62 -19.75
CA CYS A 699 7.57 -17.15 -19.72
C CYS A 699 6.19 -16.47 -19.70
N TYR A 700 6.03 -15.43 -18.89
CA TYR A 700 4.73 -14.80 -18.62
C TYR A 700 4.82 -13.28 -18.63
N GLU A 701 3.84 -12.64 -19.28
CA GLU A 701 3.69 -11.18 -19.25
C GLU A 701 2.95 -10.73 -17.98
N THR A 702 3.42 -9.70 -17.27
CA THR A 702 2.71 -9.14 -16.09
C THR A 702 1.40 -8.45 -16.45
N THR A 703 1.17 -8.15 -17.74
CA THR A 703 -0.08 -7.60 -18.26
C THR A 703 -1.15 -8.67 -18.52
N LYS A 704 -0.78 -9.95 -18.59
CA LYS A 704 -1.65 -11.08 -18.99
C LYS A 704 -1.68 -12.17 -17.92
N PHE A 705 -2.82 -12.85 -17.76
CA PHE A 705 -2.92 -14.03 -16.91
C PHE A 705 -2.14 -15.20 -17.53
N PRO A 706 -1.48 -16.06 -16.74
CA PRO A 706 -1.42 -16.03 -15.27
C PRO A 706 -0.39 -15.08 -14.65
N GLY A 707 0.58 -14.54 -15.42
CA GLY A 707 1.67 -13.71 -14.90
C GLY A 707 1.19 -12.52 -14.06
N LYS A 708 0.12 -11.85 -14.51
CA LYS A 708 -0.56 -10.75 -13.82
C LYS A 708 -1.07 -11.08 -12.41
N SER A 709 -1.43 -12.33 -12.12
CA SER A 709 -1.86 -12.74 -10.76
C SER A 709 -0.68 -12.93 -9.80
N VAL A 710 0.52 -13.17 -10.33
CA VAL A 710 1.70 -13.63 -9.56
C VAL A 710 2.74 -12.55 -9.36
N CYS A 711 2.92 -11.66 -10.35
CA CYS A 711 3.99 -10.67 -10.34
C CYS A 711 3.51 -9.32 -10.85
N LYS A 712 3.81 -8.25 -10.09
CA LYS A 712 3.46 -6.87 -10.45
C LYS A 712 4.52 -6.23 -11.34
N GLU A 713 5.79 -6.43 -10.99
CA GLU A 713 6.94 -5.82 -11.64
C GLU A 713 8.06 -6.84 -11.84
N VAL A 714 8.71 -6.83 -13.00
CA VAL A 714 9.80 -7.73 -13.39
C VAL A 714 11.07 -6.90 -13.62
N THR A 715 12.23 -7.53 -13.45
CA THR A 715 13.55 -6.97 -13.78
C THR A 715 13.61 -6.44 -15.22
N GLN A 716 14.43 -5.40 -15.49
CA GLN A 716 14.49 -4.75 -16.81
C GLN A 716 14.88 -5.72 -17.95
N ASP A 717 15.73 -6.71 -17.66
CA ASP A 717 16.11 -7.76 -18.63
C ASP A 717 15.04 -8.85 -18.83
N GLY A 718 14.04 -8.93 -17.95
CA GLY A 718 13.15 -10.09 -17.79
C GLY A 718 13.71 -11.14 -16.83
N ASP A 719 13.09 -12.32 -16.82
CA ASP A 719 13.43 -13.52 -16.04
C ASP A 719 12.89 -13.53 -14.59
N THR A 720 13.15 -12.51 -13.77
CA THR A 720 12.86 -12.57 -12.32
C THR A 720 11.87 -11.50 -11.86
N CYS A 721 10.90 -11.88 -11.03
CA CYS A 721 9.98 -10.93 -10.38
C CYS A 721 10.73 -10.01 -9.42
N GLN A 722 10.40 -8.73 -9.41
CA GLN A 722 10.86 -7.75 -8.42
C GLN A 722 9.83 -7.54 -7.32
N VAL A 723 8.53 -7.55 -7.67
CA VAL A 723 7.45 -7.34 -6.71
C VAL A 723 6.38 -8.42 -6.88
N GLU A 724 6.42 -9.41 -6.01
CA GLU A 724 5.47 -10.53 -5.96
C GLU A 724 4.05 -10.05 -5.60
N ALA A 725 3.05 -10.79 -6.06
CA ALA A 725 1.65 -10.53 -5.74
C ALA A 725 1.23 -11.23 -4.42
N PRO A 726 0.37 -10.58 -3.60
CA PRO A 726 -0.12 -11.17 -2.36
C PRO A 726 -0.69 -12.59 -2.53
N GLY A 727 -0.21 -13.52 -1.71
CA GLY A 727 -0.59 -14.94 -1.75
C GLY A 727 0.28 -15.84 -2.62
N TYR A 728 1.31 -15.29 -3.28
CA TYR A 728 2.25 -16.03 -4.12
C TYR A 728 3.71 -15.74 -3.74
N HIS A 729 4.59 -16.71 -4.01
CA HIS A 729 6.05 -16.59 -3.87
C HIS A 729 6.76 -17.46 -4.92
N LEU A 730 7.93 -17.03 -5.42
CA LEU A 730 8.71 -17.71 -6.45
C LEU A 730 10.05 -18.21 -5.89
N ASN A 731 10.06 -19.44 -5.36
CA ASN A 731 11.29 -20.08 -4.91
C ASN A 731 12.05 -20.63 -6.12
N ASN A 732 13.19 -20.00 -6.48
CA ASN A 732 13.98 -20.35 -7.67
C ASN A 732 13.15 -20.41 -8.99
N ASN A 733 12.19 -19.49 -9.13
CA ASN A 733 11.19 -19.44 -10.22
C ASN A 733 10.15 -20.58 -10.26
N ASP A 734 10.09 -21.47 -9.26
CA ASP A 734 8.92 -22.33 -9.08
C ASP A 734 7.88 -21.62 -8.19
N LEU A 735 6.64 -21.55 -8.67
CA LEU A 735 5.55 -20.89 -7.97
C LEU A 735 5.09 -21.70 -6.74
N VAL A 736 5.21 -21.06 -5.59
CA VAL A 736 4.57 -21.42 -4.34
C VAL A 736 3.30 -20.58 -4.20
N THR A 737 2.14 -21.23 -4.03
CA THR A 737 0.94 -20.56 -3.50
C THR A 737 1.02 -20.59 -1.97
N CYS A 738 0.84 -19.44 -1.33
CA CYS A 738 0.86 -19.32 0.13
C CYS A 738 -0.39 -19.96 0.76
N SER A 739 -0.34 -20.20 2.08
CA SER A 739 -1.48 -20.70 2.85
C SER A 739 -2.65 -19.69 2.88
N ALA A 740 -3.86 -20.16 3.20
CA ALA A 740 -5.06 -19.33 3.18
C ALA A 740 -4.94 -18.14 4.15
N GLY A 741 -5.19 -16.91 3.66
CA GLY A 741 -5.04 -15.68 4.44
C GLY A 741 -3.59 -15.18 4.59
N CYS A 742 -2.61 -15.85 3.97
CA CYS A 742 -1.22 -15.43 3.95
C CYS A 742 -0.94 -14.48 2.76
N LYS A 743 -0.27 -13.35 3.03
CA LYS A 743 0.08 -12.30 2.06
C LYS A 743 1.47 -12.50 1.46
N THR A 744 2.47 -12.85 2.27
CA THR A 744 3.81 -13.26 1.80
C THR A 744 4.23 -14.52 2.55
N CYS A 745 4.94 -15.43 1.88
CA CYS A 745 5.39 -16.71 2.46
C CYS A 745 6.76 -17.13 1.89
N THR A 746 7.46 -18.04 2.59
CA THR A 746 8.64 -18.74 2.05
C THR A 746 8.33 -20.17 1.60
N SER A 747 7.20 -20.73 2.05
CA SER A 747 6.63 -21.98 1.56
C SER A 747 5.10 -21.94 1.67
N ASN A 748 4.42 -22.94 1.11
CA ASN A 748 2.97 -23.12 1.28
C ASN A 748 2.52 -23.38 2.74
N THR A 749 3.46 -23.60 3.66
CA THR A 749 3.23 -23.83 5.10
C THR A 749 3.91 -22.80 6.01
N VAL A 750 4.74 -21.89 5.47
CA VAL A 750 5.50 -20.90 6.25
C VAL A 750 5.18 -19.49 5.78
N CYS A 751 4.21 -18.88 6.44
CA CYS A 751 3.80 -17.50 6.18
C CYS A 751 4.74 -16.49 6.85
N THR A 752 5.17 -15.46 6.11
CA THR A 752 5.93 -14.32 6.63
C THR A 752 5.00 -13.19 7.09
N GLU A 753 3.97 -12.85 6.30
CA GLU A 753 3.02 -11.76 6.56
C GLU A 753 1.58 -12.18 6.20
N CYS A 754 0.57 -11.80 6.99
CA CYS A 754 -0.84 -12.12 6.70
C CYS A 754 -1.55 -11.05 5.86
N MET A 755 -2.66 -11.44 5.23
CA MET A 755 -3.60 -10.53 4.58
C MET A 755 -4.44 -9.77 5.62
N ASP A 756 -5.04 -8.64 5.23
CA ASP A 756 -6.02 -7.94 6.05
C ASP A 756 -7.18 -8.87 6.45
N GLY A 757 -7.67 -8.73 7.68
CA GLY A 757 -8.62 -9.68 8.29
C GLY A 757 -8.00 -10.97 8.82
N TYR A 758 -6.66 -11.10 8.82
CA TYR A 758 -5.93 -12.22 9.41
C TYR A 758 -4.75 -11.73 10.27
N VAL A 759 -4.34 -12.56 11.23
CA VAL A 759 -3.19 -12.31 12.12
C VAL A 759 -2.28 -13.53 12.20
N LYS A 760 -0.99 -13.28 12.32
CA LYS A 760 0.05 -14.32 12.32
C LYS A 760 0.08 -15.08 13.64
N THR A 761 -0.13 -16.39 13.56
CA THR A 761 -0.08 -17.34 14.68
C THR A 761 1.01 -18.37 14.38
N GLY A 762 2.23 -18.10 14.84
CA GLY A 762 3.41 -18.87 14.44
C GLY A 762 3.70 -18.71 12.95
N ASN A 763 3.55 -19.79 12.18
CA ASN A 763 3.77 -19.82 10.73
C ASN A 763 2.47 -19.72 9.90
N GLU A 764 1.31 -19.67 10.53
CA GLU A 764 0.00 -19.64 9.85
C GLU A 764 -0.74 -18.31 10.10
N CYS A 765 -1.79 -18.06 9.31
CA CYS A 765 -2.63 -16.88 9.44
C CYS A 765 -4.01 -17.25 9.97
N THR A 766 -4.30 -16.88 11.22
CA THR A 766 -5.63 -17.06 11.82
C THR A 766 -6.53 -15.89 11.44
N LYS A 767 -7.73 -16.16 10.93
CA LYS A 767 -8.70 -15.10 10.63
C LYS A 767 -9.10 -14.34 11.90
N CYS A 768 -9.24 -13.02 11.80
CA CYS A 768 -9.76 -12.19 12.90
C CYS A 768 -11.17 -12.60 13.33
N ALA A 769 -11.52 -12.30 14.58
CA ALA A 769 -12.83 -12.61 15.16
C ALA A 769 -14.01 -11.95 14.38
N THR A 770 -15.20 -12.50 14.53
CA THR A 770 -16.43 -12.01 13.86
C THR A 770 -16.64 -10.51 14.11
N GLY A 771 -16.86 -9.77 13.02
CA GLY A 771 -17.03 -8.31 13.08
C GLY A 771 -15.73 -7.49 13.08
N CYS A 772 -14.57 -8.15 13.03
CA CYS A 772 -13.27 -7.50 12.93
C CYS A 772 -12.76 -7.44 11.47
N ALA A 773 -12.23 -6.30 11.05
CA ALA A 773 -11.64 -6.07 9.74
C ALA A 773 -10.10 -6.19 9.77
N THR A 774 -9.43 -5.75 10.85
CA THR A 774 -7.98 -5.94 11.06
C THR A 774 -7.67 -6.22 12.53
N CYS A 775 -6.72 -7.11 12.83
CA CYS A 775 -6.37 -7.49 14.21
C CYS A 775 -4.86 -7.73 14.38
N THR A 776 -4.30 -7.30 15.51
CA THR A 776 -2.86 -7.38 15.81
C THR A 776 -2.58 -8.29 17.01
N GLY A 777 -1.57 -9.14 16.91
CA GLY A 777 -1.08 -10.00 18.01
C GLY A 777 -1.97 -11.19 18.39
N SER A 778 -3.29 -11.11 18.25
CA SER A 778 -4.20 -12.27 18.36
C SER A 778 -5.53 -12.03 17.64
N ALA A 779 -6.20 -13.09 17.20
CA ALA A 779 -7.43 -13.00 16.41
C ALA A 779 -8.58 -12.29 17.14
N SER A 780 -8.54 -12.30 18.48
CA SER A 780 -9.51 -11.64 19.38
C SER A 780 -9.16 -10.19 19.72
N ASN A 781 -8.02 -9.67 19.25
CA ASN A 781 -7.55 -8.31 19.53
C ASN A 781 -7.69 -7.43 18.28
N CYS A 782 -8.86 -6.83 18.10
CA CYS A 782 -9.21 -6.11 16.90
C CYS A 782 -8.75 -4.64 16.92
N ASP A 783 -8.23 -4.18 15.77
CA ASP A 783 -7.81 -2.81 15.55
C ASP A 783 -8.89 -1.97 14.86
N ILE A 784 -9.44 -2.47 13.74
CA ILE A 784 -10.53 -1.84 12.97
C ILE A 784 -11.69 -2.83 12.84
N CYS A 785 -12.91 -2.39 13.12
CA CYS A 785 -14.11 -3.22 12.98
C CYS A 785 -14.72 -3.15 11.58
N SER A 786 -15.41 -4.22 11.19
CA SER A 786 -16.19 -4.30 9.95
C SER A 786 -17.47 -3.48 10.04
N THR A 787 -17.99 -3.04 8.89
CA THR A 787 -19.30 -2.38 8.78
C THR A 787 -20.39 -3.12 9.57
N GLY A 788 -21.16 -2.40 10.38
CA GLY A 788 -22.16 -2.98 11.30
C GLY A 788 -21.62 -3.36 12.68
N TYR A 789 -20.35 -3.09 12.96
CA TYR A 789 -19.72 -3.27 14.27
C TYR A 789 -18.93 -2.02 14.67
N TYR A 790 -18.90 -1.74 15.98
CA TYR A 790 -18.07 -0.70 16.59
C TYR A 790 -17.00 -1.32 17.49
N LYS A 791 -15.87 -0.63 17.65
CA LYS A 791 -14.80 -1.06 18.55
C LYS A 791 -15.17 -0.76 19.99
N TYR A 792 -15.04 -1.75 20.86
CA TYR A 792 -15.14 -1.60 22.30
C TYR A 792 -13.98 -2.34 22.98
N LYS A 793 -13.10 -1.59 23.65
CA LYS A 793 -11.81 -2.08 24.15
C LYS A 793 -11.03 -2.75 23.00
N ASN A 794 -10.88 -4.06 23.03
CA ASN A 794 -10.11 -4.84 22.06
C ASN A 794 -11.02 -5.72 21.15
N ALA A 795 -12.34 -5.61 21.27
CA ALA A 795 -13.31 -6.43 20.54
C ALA A 795 -14.23 -5.56 19.67
N CYS A 796 -14.88 -6.19 18.68
CA CYS A 796 -15.92 -5.57 17.87
C CYS A 796 -17.30 -6.03 18.35
N VAL A 797 -18.17 -5.08 18.67
CA VAL A 797 -19.55 -5.33 19.10
C VAL A 797 -20.49 -4.86 18.00
N SER A 798 -21.53 -5.63 17.70
CA SER A 798 -22.48 -5.26 16.64
C SER A 798 -23.26 -3.99 17.02
N CYS A 799 -23.55 -3.14 16.05
CA CYS A 799 -24.34 -1.92 16.24
C CYS A 799 -25.75 -2.17 16.81
N THR A 800 -26.29 -3.38 16.67
CA THR A 800 -27.58 -3.79 17.26
C THR A 800 -27.46 -4.48 18.62
N ALA A 801 -26.25 -4.64 19.15
CA ALA A 801 -25.97 -5.37 20.39
C ALA A 801 -25.42 -4.47 21.50
N ASN A 802 -25.76 -4.81 22.75
CA ASN A 802 -25.19 -4.19 23.94
C ASN A 802 -23.81 -4.79 24.25
N THR A 803 -22.95 -4.06 24.95
CA THR A 803 -21.70 -4.65 25.48
C THR A 803 -21.99 -5.69 26.57
N ALA A 804 -21.08 -6.64 26.76
CA ALA A 804 -21.20 -7.68 27.78
C ALA A 804 -21.21 -7.15 29.23
N ASP A 805 -20.73 -5.92 29.45
CA ASP A 805 -20.79 -5.19 30.73
C ASP A 805 -21.94 -4.17 30.80
N GLY A 806 -22.81 -4.11 29.79
CA GLY A 806 -23.99 -3.25 29.75
C GLY A 806 -23.71 -1.74 29.69
N THR A 807 -22.46 -1.33 29.48
CA THR A 807 -22.06 0.08 29.45
C THR A 807 -22.55 0.82 28.19
N ILE A 808 -22.53 0.15 27.04
CA ILE A 808 -23.00 0.69 25.76
C ILE A 808 -24.20 -0.13 25.26
N THR A 809 -25.24 0.56 24.78
CA THR A 809 -26.45 -0.07 24.24
C THR A 809 -26.57 0.04 22.72
N GLY A 810 -26.86 -1.09 22.08
CA GLY A 810 -27.07 -1.16 20.64
C GLY A 810 -28.36 -0.48 20.19
N VAL A 811 -28.39 -0.02 18.94
CA VAL A 811 -29.58 0.57 18.31
C VAL A 811 -30.20 -0.47 17.36
N ALA A 812 -31.48 -0.77 17.54
CA ALA A 812 -32.20 -1.73 16.71
C ALA A 812 -32.16 -1.32 15.22
N ASN A 813 -31.96 -2.30 14.33
CA ASN A 813 -31.80 -2.13 12.89
C ASN A 813 -30.61 -1.23 12.47
N CYS A 814 -29.65 -0.91 13.34
CA CYS A 814 -28.51 -0.07 12.96
C CYS A 814 -27.49 -0.84 12.08
N ALA A 815 -27.24 -0.34 10.87
CA ALA A 815 -26.36 -0.94 9.86
C ALA A 815 -24.89 -0.50 9.97
N ASN A 816 -24.64 0.68 10.55
CA ASN A 816 -23.31 1.27 10.73
C ASN A 816 -23.37 2.28 11.89
N CYS A 817 -22.37 2.31 12.78
CA CYS A 817 -22.36 3.13 13.98
C CYS A 817 -20.95 3.40 14.53
N ALA A 818 -20.86 4.39 15.41
CA ALA A 818 -19.69 4.65 16.26
C ALA A 818 -20.00 4.44 17.76
N PRO A 819 -19.00 4.19 18.62
CA PRO A 819 -19.20 4.22 20.07
C PRO A 819 -19.53 5.64 20.56
N PRO A 820 -20.28 5.80 21.67
CA PRO A 820 -20.50 7.10 22.29
C PRO A 820 -19.20 7.65 22.88
N LEU A 821 -19.01 8.98 22.84
CA LEU A 821 -17.77 9.69 23.22
C LEU A 821 -17.21 9.40 24.63
N ASN A 822 -18.00 8.80 25.53
CA ASN A 822 -17.62 8.49 26.92
C ASN A 822 -17.70 6.98 27.23
N ASP A 823 -17.71 6.11 26.21
CA ASP A 823 -17.88 4.65 26.33
C ASP A 823 -19.10 4.21 27.16
N LYS A 824 -20.15 5.05 27.18
CA LYS A 824 -21.39 4.86 27.93
C LYS A 824 -22.60 5.42 27.18
N GLY A 825 -23.73 4.73 27.25
CA GLY A 825 -24.97 5.12 26.57
C GLY A 825 -25.17 4.41 25.23
N SER A 826 -26.04 4.93 24.36
CA SER A 826 -26.34 4.23 23.10
C SER A 826 -25.33 4.53 22.00
N VAL A 827 -25.13 3.59 21.08
CA VAL A 827 -24.25 3.77 19.91
C VAL A 827 -24.76 4.86 18.97
N LEU A 828 -23.83 5.61 18.36
CA LEU A 828 -24.17 6.66 17.43
C LEU A 828 -24.46 6.05 16.05
N CYS A 829 -25.74 5.89 15.70
CA CYS A 829 -26.13 5.19 14.49
C CYS A 829 -26.02 6.08 13.23
N TYR A 830 -25.21 5.68 12.26
CA TYR A 830 -24.98 6.38 10.99
C TYR A 830 -25.89 5.91 9.85
N LEU A 831 -26.37 4.67 9.91
CA LEU A 831 -27.28 4.06 8.93
C LEU A 831 -28.28 3.14 9.61
N VAL A 832 -29.54 3.17 9.18
CA VAL A 832 -30.56 2.20 9.57
C VAL A 832 -30.83 1.25 8.41
N GLN A 833 -30.95 -0.05 8.70
CA GLN A 833 -31.41 -1.05 7.75
C GLN A 833 -32.89 -0.82 7.43
N SER A 834 -33.16 -0.27 6.25
CA SER A 834 -34.49 -0.37 5.63
C SER A 834 -34.76 -1.85 5.32
N GLY A 835 -35.75 -2.45 5.98
CA GLY A 835 -36.21 -3.79 5.64
C GLY A 835 -36.65 -3.91 4.18
N GLU A 836 -36.65 -5.13 3.65
CA GLU A 836 -36.89 -5.37 2.23
C GLU A 836 -38.23 -4.80 1.73
N ASN A 837 -38.16 -4.08 0.61
CA ASN A 837 -39.27 -3.82 -0.31
C ASN A 837 -40.56 -3.19 0.25
N THR A 838 -40.52 -1.91 0.62
CA THR A 838 -41.61 -1.00 0.22
C THR A 838 -41.08 0.36 -0.25
N ASN A 839 -41.50 0.78 -1.44
CA ASN A 839 -41.31 2.16 -1.91
C ASN A 839 -42.29 3.08 -1.16
N LYS A 840 -41.77 4.12 -0.48
CA LYS A 840 -42.56 5.33 -0.20
C LYS A 840 -41.68 6.54 0.13
N SER A 841 -42.09 7.69 -0.40
CA SER A 841 -41.47 9.00 -0.18
C SER A 841 -41.52 9.41 1.29
N GLY A 842 -40.52 10.19 1.74
CA GLY A 842 -40.40 10.59 3.14
C GLY A 842 -41.55 11.46 3.64
N LEU A 843 -42.19 11.04 4.73
CA LEU A 843 -43.06 11.85 5.57
C LEU A 843 -43.05 11.23 6.99
N SER A 844 -42.95 12.07 8.03
CA SER A 844 -42.85 11.57 9.41
C SER A 844 -44.14 10.87 9.85
N ALA A 845 -44.01 9.73 10.54
CA ALA A 845 -45.13 8.92 11.02
C ALA A 845 -46.12 9.68 11.91
N GLY A 846 -45.69 10.78 12.55
CA GLY A 846 -46.55 11.64 13.35
C GLY A 846 -47.67 12.35 12.56
N ALA A 847 -47.52 12.55 11.24
CA ALA A 847 -48.54 13.23 10.43
C ALA A 847 -49.72 12.32 10.02
N ILE A 848 -49.46 11.01 9.86
CA ILE A 848 -50.37 10.07 9.19
C ILE A 848 -51.56 9.69 10.10
N ALA A 849 -51.36 9.69 11.43
CA ALA A 849 -52.42 9.45 12.39
C ALA A 849 -53.51 10.54 12.37
N GLY A 850 -53.14 11.82 12.22
CA GLY A 850 -54.09 12.93 12.23
C GLY A 850 -54.94 13.01 10.96
N ILE A 851 -54.31 12.88 9.78
CA ILE A 851 -54.99 12.98 8.48
C ILE A 851 -56.02 11.86 8.30
N SER A 852 -55.71 10.64 8.76
CA SER A 852 -56.63 9.49 8.65
C SER A 852 -57.96 9.74 9.37
N VAL A 853 -57.94 10.32 10.57
CA VAL A 853 -59.15 10.65 11.34
C VAL A 853 -59.92 11.80 10.68
N ALA A 854 -59.23 12.84 10.20
CA ALA A 854 -59.86 13.96 9.51
C ALA A 854 -60.61 13.52 8.23
N VAL A 855 -59.99 12.66 7.41
CA VAL A 855 -60.64 12.13 6.18
C VAL A 855 -61.84 11.26 6.52
N ILE A 856 -61.77 10.39 7.54
CA ILE A 856 -62.92 9.56 7.96
C ILE A 856 -64.07 10.43 8.49
N ILE A 857 -63.80 11.50 9.23
CA ILE A 857 -64.84 12.43 9.71
C ILE A 857 -65.45 13.22 8.55
N VAL A 858 -64.65 13.72 7.60
CA VAL A 858 -65.16 14.47 6.43
C VAL A 858 -65.97 13.59 5.49
N VAL A 859 -65.49 12.37 5.17
CA VAL A 859 -66.20 11.43 4.29
C VAL A 859 -67.45 10.87 5.00
N GLY A 860 -67.35 10.52 6.29
CA GLY A 860 -68.50 10.09 7.09
C GLY A 860 -69.56 11.17 7.22
N GLY A 861 -69.15 12.43 7.42
CA GLY A 861 -70.04 13.59 7.43
C GLY A 861 -70.71 13.84 6.08
N LEU A 862 -69.97 13.73 4.97
CA LEU A 862 -70.52 13.85 3.61
C LEU A 862 -71.52 12.74 3.29
N VAL A 863 -71.19 11.48 3.58
CA VAL A 863 -72.09 10.34 3.35
C VAL A 863 -73.32 10.44 4.26
N GLY A 864 -73.16 10.82 5.53
CA GLY A 864 -74.28 11.06 6.45
C GLY A 864 -75.20 12.18 5.97
N PHE A 865 -74.64 13.31 5.53
CA PHE A 865 -75.40 14.44 4.98
C PHE A 865 -76.12 14.07 3.69
N LEU A 866 -75.48 13.33 2.78
CA LEU A 866 -76.10 12.87 1.53
C LEU A 866 -77.23 11.87 1.80
N CYS A 867 -77.04 10.89 2.70
CA CYS A 867 -78.09 9.96 3.10
C CYS A 867 -79.27 10.69 3.76
N TRP A 868 -79.01 11.67 4.63
CA TRP A 868 -80.06 12.50 5.22
C TRP A 868 -80.80 13.34 4.17
N TRP A 869 -80.07 13.98 3.26
CA TRP A 869 -80.63 14.81 2.18
C TRP A 869 -81.52 14.00 1.23
N PHE A 870 -81.08 12.80 0.82
CA PHE A 870 -81.88 11.95 -0.07
C PHE A 870 -83.07 11.28 0.62
N MET A 871 -82.97 10.87 1.90
CA MET A 871 -84.09 10.24 2.61
C MET A 871 -85.13 11.26 3.13
N CYS A 872 -84.70 12.41 3.65
CA CYS A 872 -85.62 13.38 4.26
C CYS A 872 -86.22 14.38 3.26
N ARG A 873 -85.67 14.53 2.04
CA ARG A 873 -86.25 15.39 0.99
C ARG A 873 -87.29 14.68 0.11
N GLY A 874 -87.59 13.41 0.37
CA GLY A 874 -88.61 12.61 -0.33
C GLY A 874 -90.02 12.68 0.26
N LYS A 875 -90.32 13.64 1.16
CA LYS A 875 -91.64 13.75 1.80
C LYS A 875 -92.05 15.18 2.17
N ALA A 876 -92.08 16.05 1.16
CA ALA A 876 -92.83 17.30 1.11
C ALA A 876 -93.57 17.33 -0.24
#